data_AF-A0A5J4XAQ3-F1
#
_entry.id   AF-A0A5J4XAQ3-F1
#
_cell.length_a   1.000
_cell.length_b   1.000
_cell.length_c   1.000
_cell.angle_alpha   90.00
_cell.angle_beta   90.00
_cell.angle_gamma   90.00
#
_symmetry.space_group_name_H-M   'P 1'
#
loop_
_entity.id
_entity.type
_entity.pdbx_description
1 polymer ?
#
loop_
_entity_poly.entity_id
_entity_poly.type
_entity_poly.pdbx_seq_one_letter_code
_entity_poly.pdbx_strand_id
1 'polypeptide(L)'
;MTSCRMLLIIVLTIFSFGWSFPFAKQKKDDRLADAIDLTKLPSRNETMTSHQRISNTEECTSNGEVEVGTCICTQQFHPDGCLCSGQYNPLSCTCPDTPDALQGIEEIQCKCVDGDLRTECEGYHYQPEDEIFFPHYEFDQEGKYIVSTYNGRKQFDRVSIHEINRLGEGSENDGEYIFSGQKPIEKLEVSKQLDYDIEECRAKRLLYEQYYKLLGYAAYAYLRQNIAPSFVYALMNAPREGTKIDIQDPRENETFGVERGCNQRYEDSLDENIYVGFEKDGIVDSSCVNNSQEIPYSTINDAQDRLPVATRCADQKEIKHYLKGLKIGLIQEVSTYQLLSYLVKVGPVIGKLRYISDGSDSPHELTPVEGIIIGWKYVQGIYNWIMVQQNGDEYFFQGFPSQTQGTSGSYFTGKVVFYQDPQITKPPTEEPPIDDTPIDTEREEEVVVDDGDRKDDGTVKDQIPIPPNDRIFNLFIILSSIDSPNEIYEQTNTIEIEGNNALVLQSNSEGDDLSVLRAISHSSEINIDVPSLVHISGDAQMEINSFIIEHSQDSADPLLRTEGYSLFRLIGVTLSGQTRRRDKETDTVVVDQQQQGQFQSPFLEARGKKVVMKNVIVEPTNFVDCNAIDINGENDVVNHQLLTEDSTFQQWNDINGGKSYLNLNKFTAVFKNSHFQGVDLNAVNANKQRINAVTKQTCDWNTASVNIDNSTGYFDKVTFNNLGEGALKVGNNAIATLKESVQFYRKYPIQGTDASQLTPRNIVCGKDGDLPSQLLAESSSFKEAGTDGSSTGGSISKNKWISADKDNCKITGTLNDEKYLLFTPEIQSITAKGNNDKTGIDVELKGKSLFKCGKLFLMVSLQPKSSKNADDITSKEYPLEDVAQTWDSEESVIATIKEDDLVKKGAKLSVSVRMETKDGSHSEAEVTGDGKSSTDVEGFGKGGLSTGALIGIIVAAVVVVIVVVVLIIVCCYCCTKKSKKSSSSEKNQSSEGVEMKSNKW
;
A
#
# COMPACT_ATOMS: atom_id res chain seq x y z
N MET A 1 33.38 -15.14 -70.40
CA MET A 1 33.91 -16.43 -70.93
C MET A 1 33.78 -17.46 -69.82
N THR A 2 33.42 -18.72 -70.14
CA THR A 2 33.64 -19.98 -69.35
C THR A 2 33.28 -20.01 -67.84
N SER A 3 32.71 -21.06 -67.22
CA SER A 3 32.15 -22.38 -67.61
C SER A 3 31.61 -23.06 -66.32
N CYS A 4 30.81 -24.14 -66.27
CA CYS A 4 29.82 -24.84 -67.13
C CYS A 4 29.21 -26.00 -66.29
N ARG A 5 28.22 -26.75 -66.83
CA ARG A 5 27.66 -28.05 -66.31
C ARG A 5 26.73 -27.94 -65.06
N MET A 6 25.78 -28.86 -64.75
CA MET A 6 25.21 -30.05 -65.44
C MET A 6 23.87 -30.55 -64.80
N LEU A 7 23.04 -31.27 -65.57
CA LEU A 7 22.03 -32.33 -65.20
C LEU A 7 20.85 -31.97 -64.23
N LEU A 8 19.56 -32.34 -64.47
CA LEU A 8 18.81 -33.64 -64.50
C LEU A 8 18.52 -34.26 -63.10
N ILE A 9 17.39 -34.95 -62.77
CA ILE A 9 16.04 -35.19 -63.38
C ILE A 9 15.13 -36.04 -62.41
N ILE A 10 13.78 -36.14 -62.64
CA ILE A 10 12.83 -37.19 -62.13
C ILE A 10 12.51 -37.21 -60.60
N VAL A 11 11.38 -37.75 -60.06
CA VAL A 11 9.92 -37.77 -60.42
C VAL A 11 9.08 -38.23 -59.17
N LEU A 12 7.74 -38.37 -59.29
CA LEU A 12 6.74 -38.91 -58.31
C LEU A 12 7.14 -40.26 -57.62
N THR A 13 6.53 -40.77 -56.54
CA THR A 13 5.07 -40.94 -56.23
C THR A 13 4.79 -41.36 -54.75
N ILE A 14 3.51 -41.41 -54.36
CA ILE A 14 2.91 -41.88 -53.09
C ILE A 14 2.85 -43.43 -52.98
N PHE A 15 2.89 -44.07 -51.78
CA PHE A 15 1.91 -45.10 -51.30
C PHE A 15 2.12 -45.70 -49.87
N SER A 16 0.99 -45.70 -49.14
CA SER A 16 0.48 -46.23 -47.86
C SER A 16 0.84 -47.62 -47.24
N PHE A 17 0.52 -47.78 -45.94
CA PHE A 17 0.33 -49.02 -45.10
C PHE A 17 1.56 -49.93 -44.83
N GLY A 18 1.66 -50.73 -43.74
CA GLY A 18 0.89 -50.82 -42.47
C GLY A 18 1.07 -52.15 -41.67
N TRP A 19 0.93 -52.09 -40.33
CA TRP A 19 0.63 -53.19 -39.35
C TRP A 19 1.70 -54.20 -38.81
N SER A 20 1.74 -54.29 -37.45
CA SER A 20 1.85 -55.49 -36.57
C SER A 20 3.19 -56.10 -36.04
N PHE A 21 3.13 -56.45 -34.74
CA PHE A 21 4.01 -57.25 -33.84
C PHE A 21 3.89 -58.79 -34.08
N PRO A 22 4.54 -59.78 -33.34
CA PRO A 22 5.19 -59.71 -32.01
C PRO A 22 6.42 -60.64 -31.63
N PHE A 23 6.98 -60.41 -30.42
CA PHE A 23 7.53 -61.34 -29.38
C PHE A 23 8.78 -62.28 -29.56
N ALA A 24 9.78 -62.07 -28.66
CA ALA A 24 10.25 -63.00 -27.56
C ALA A 24 11.71 -63.56 -27.44
N LYS A 25 12.31 -63.33 -26.23
CA LYS A 25 13.06 -64.26 -25.31
C LYS A 25 14.60 -64.58 -25.39
N GLN A 26 15.29 -64.16 -24.29
CA GLN A 26 16.10 -64.95 -23.30
C GLN A 26 17.66 -65.17 -23.36
N LYS A 27 18.29 -64.94 -22.17
CA LYS A 27 19.48 -65.62 -21.54
C LYS A 27 20.91 -65.34 -22.11
N LYS A 28 22.05 -65.49 -21.38
CA LYS A 28 22.39 -65.91 -19.98
C LYS A 28 23.83 -65.45 -19.58
N ASP A 29 24.13 -65.32 -18.27
CA ASP A 29 25.42 -65.56 -17.52
C ASP A 29 26.80 -65.00 -18.04
N ASP A 30 27.94 -64.91 -17.32
CA ASP A 30 28.36 -65.07 -15.89
C ASP A 30 29.74 -64.34 -15.66
N ARG A 31 30.06 -63.88 -14.43
CA ARG A 31 31.37 -63.95 -13.67
C ARG A 31 32.73 -63.49 -14.31
N LEU A 32 33.85 -63.18 -13.61
CA LEU A 32 34.26 -63.00 -12.19
C LEU A 32 35.56 -62.13 -12.14
N ALA A 33 35.94 -61.58 -10.95
CA ALA A 33 37.32 -61.39 -10.40
C ALA A 33 38.42 -60.66 -11.23
N ASP A 34 39.39 -59.90 -10.68
CA ASP A 34 39.74 -59.26 -9.38
C ASP A 34 40.72 -58.10 -9.75
N ALA A 35 41.30 -57.21 -8.92
CA ALA A 35 41.60 -57.07 -7.48
C ALA A 35 41.55 -55.55 -7.12
N ILE A 36 41.49 -55.00 -5.88
CA ILE A 36 42.03 -55.34 -4.53
C ILE A 36 43.53 -55.01 -4.37
N ASP A 37 44.01 -54.24 -3.38
CA ASP A 37 43.41 -53.31 -2.39
C ASP A 37 44.57 -52.55 -1.68
N LEU A 38 44.29 -51.47 -0.91
CA LEU A 38 44.64 -51.35 0.53
C LEU A 38 44.58 -49.90 1.07
N THR A 39 43.38 -49.48 1.50
CA THR A 39 43.05 -48.84 2.83
C THR A 39 43.80 -47.56 3.31
N LYS A 40 43.27 -46.71 4.21
CA LYS A 40 42.26 -46.85 5.30
C LYS A 40 41.39 -45.55 5.32
N LEU A 41 40.07 -45.55 5.52
CA LEU A 41 39.20 -46.16 6.56
C LEU A 41 39.42 -45.54 7.96
N PRO A 42 38.38 -45.35 8.82
CA PRO A 42 37.00 -45.92 8.78
C PRO A 42 35.88 -44.88 8.49
N SER A 43 34.61 -45.16 8.13
CA SER A 43 33.77 -46.37 7.85
C SER A 43 32.62 -46.72 8.82
N ARG A 44 31.37 -46.47 8.38
CA ARG A 44 30.14 -47.31 8.48
C ARG A 44 29.05 -46.61 7.61
N ASN A 45 28.30 -47.22 6.70
CA ASN A 45 27.47 -48.45 6.68
C ASN A 45 26.16 -48.28 7.47
N GLU A 46 24.96 -48.65 6.99
CA GLU A 46 24.63 -49.59 5.89
C GLU A 46 23.21 -49.34 5.28
N THR A 47 23.10 -49.16 3.95
CA THR A 47 22.24 -49.90 2.94
C THR A 47 20.70 -50.06 3.13
N MET A 48 19.84 -50.30 2.11
CA MET A 48 20.02 -51.27 1.00
C MET A 48 18.94 -51.31 -0.15
N THR A 49 19.38 -51.38 -1.42
CA THR A 49 18.70 -51.98 -2.65
C THR A 49 17.41 -51.37 -3.25
N SER A 50 17.00 -51.59 -4.52
CA SER A 50 17.45 -52.49 -5.63
C SER A 50 17.16 -51.88 -7.05
N HIS A 51 18.08 -51.90 -8.05
CA HIS A 51 18.13 -52.80 -9.25
C HIS A 51 17.02 -52.66 -10.34
N GLN A 52 17.21 -52.92 -11.66
CA GLN A 52 18.31 -53.08 -12.68
C GLN A 52 17.60 -53.26 -14.07
N ARG A 53 18.12 -53.11 -15.32
CA ARG A 53 19.36 -52.63 -16.02
C ARG A 53 19.14 -52.84 -17.56
N ILE A 54 20.21 -52.78 -18.40
CA ILE A 54 20.34 -53.19 -19.85
C ILE A 54 19.98 -52.06 -20.87
N SER A 55 20.82 -51.49 -21.76
CA SER A 55 22.07 -51.82 -22.52
C SER A 55 21.90 -52.67 -23.79
N ASN A 56 22.48 -52.40 -24.97
CA ASN A 56 23.41 -51.36 -25.43
C ASN A 56 23.46 -51.33 -26.99
N THR A 57 23.77 -50.16 -27.58
CA THR A 57 24.53 -49.88 -28.85
C THR A 57 24.32 -50.75 -30.12
N GLU A 58 24.87 -50.53 -31.32
CA GLU A 58 25.77 -49.56 -32.01
C GLU A 58 25.26 -49.47 -33.48
N GLU A 59 25.68 -48.64 -34.44
CA GLU A 59 26.79 -47.70 -34.69
C GLU A 59 26.21 -46.33 -35.17
N CYS A 60 26.87 -45.29 -35.70
CA CYS A 60 28.26 -44.98 -36.11
C CYS A 60 28.78 -43.81 -35.23
N THR A 61 30.06 -43.50 -35.00
CA THR A 61 31.35 -43.50 -35.75
C THR A 61 31.53 -42.33 -36.76
N SER A 62 32.66 -41.61 -36.76
CA SER A 62 33.98 -41.89 -36.14
C SER A 62 34.73 -40.67 -35.56
N ASN A 63 35.37 -40.91 -34.40
CA ASN A 63 36.65 -40.37 -33.91
C ASN A 63 36.89 -38.84 -33.78
N GLY A 64 36.83 -38.30 -32.55
CA GLY A 64 37.53 -37.05 -32.18
C GLY A 64 36.88 -36.24 -31.04
N GLU A 65 37.16 -36.61 -29.77
CA GLU A 65 36.98 -35.84 -28.51
C GLU A 65 36.11 -34.55 -28.53
N VAL A 66 34.77 -34.66 -28.37
CA VAL A 66 33.89 -33.55 -27.92
C VAL A 66 32.72 -34.09 -27.07
N GLU A 67 32.75 -33.78 -25.77
CA GLU A 67 31.76 -33.04 -24.94
C GLU A 67 30.20 -33.20 -25.07
N VAL A 68 29.52 -32.92 -23.94
CA VAL A 68 28.06 -32.63 -23.75
C VAL A 68 27.05 -33.80 -23.80
N GLY A 69 25.99 -33.75 -22.96
CA GLY A 69 24.92 -34.76 -22.92
C GLY A 69 23.75 -34.47 -21.96
N THR A 70 23.16 -33.27 -22.01
CA THR A 70 22.01 -32.83 -21.18
C THR A 70 20.79 -33.77 -21.19
N CYS A 71 20.12 -33.94 -20.05
CA CYS A 71 18.72 -34.39 -20.02
C CYS A 71 17.82 -33.34 -20.68
N ILE A 72 17.19 -33.70 -21.81
CA ILE A 72 16.27 -32.82 -22.54
C ILE A 72 14.86 -33.02 -21.97
N CYS A 73 14.44 -32.15 -21.04
CA CYS A 73 13.03 -32.04 -20.68
C CYS A 73 12.26 -31.45 -21.88
N THR A 74 11.41 -32.26 -22.50
CA THR A 74 10.87 -31.98 -23.85
C THR A 74 9.66 -31.03 -23.86
N GLN A 75 9.15 -30.62 -22.70
CA GLN A 75 8.24 -29.48 -22.53
C GLN A 75 8.65 -28.67 -21.29
N GLN A 76 8.60 -27.34 -21.42
CA GLN A 76 8.86 -26.27 -20.44
C GLN A 76 9.89 -26.54 -19.33
N PHE A 77 11.08 -25.96 -19.47
CA PHE A 77 12.00 -25.72 -18.35
C PHE A 77 11.48 -24.57 -17.46
N HIS A 78 11.49 -24.78 -16.14
CA HIS A 78 11.54 -23.70 -15.17
C HIS A 78 13.03 -23.31 -14.96
N PRO A 79 13.38 -22.06 -14.58
CA PRO A 79 14.77 -21.68 -14.30
C PRO A 79 15.50 -22.58 -13.30
N ASP A 80 14.78 -23.18 -12.35
CA ASP A 80 15.34 -23.91 -11.20
C ASP A 80 15.46 -25.43 -11.42
N GLY A 81 14.87 -25.96 -12.51
CA GLY A 81 14.85 -27.39 -12.79
C GLY A 81 13.70 -27.84 -13.69
N CYS A 82 13.55 -29.17 -13.82
CA CYS A 82 12.36 -29.75 -14.44
C CYS A 82 11.33 -30.08 -13.35
N LEU A 83 10.09 -29.61 -13.54
CA LEU A 83 9.00 -29.81 -12.59
C LEU A 83 8.55 -31.28 -12.56
N CYS A 84 8.17 -31.76 -11.37
CA CYS A 84 7.53 -33.06 -11.21
C CYS A 84 6.08 -33.02 -11.73
N SER A 85 5.59 -34.15 -12.23
CA SER A 85 4.19 -34.34 -12.62
C SER A 85 3.77 -35.79 -12.39
N GLY A 86 2.47 -36.07 -12.23
CA GLY A 86 1.94 -37.43 -12.09
C GLY A 86 2.17 -38.38 -13.28
N GLN A 87 2.86 -37.93 -14.34
CA GLN A 87 3.31 -38.77 -15.47
C GLN A 87 4.84 -38.76 -15.65
N TYR A 88 5.56 -37.85 -14.99
CA TYR A 88 7.02 -37.76 -15.05
C TYR A 88 7.58 -37.04 -13.81
N ASN A 89 8.18 -37.81 -12.91
CA ASN A 89 8.62 -37.40 -11.58
C ASN A 89 9.97 -38.06 -11.19
N PRO A 90 11.06 -37.81 -11.93
CA PRO A 90 12.38 -38.34 -11.58
C PRO A 90 12.85 -37.78 -10.23
N LEU A 91 13.62 -38.56 -9.46
CA LEU A 91 14.22 -38.07 -8.22
C LEU A 91 14.98 -36.76 -8.44
N SER A 92 14.76 -35.77 -7.56
CA SER A 92 15.25 -34.38 -7.67
C SER A 92 14.62 -33.52 -8.79
N CYS A 93 13.40 -33.83 -9.25
CA CYS A 93 12.55 -32.83 -9.92
C CYS A 93 12.01 -31.79 -8.92
N THR A 94 11.62 -30.61 -9.40
CA THR A 94 11.02 -29.55 -8.58
C THR A 94 9.54 -29.85 -8.36
N CYS A 95 9.12 -30.00 -7.12
CA CYS A 95 7.73 -30.35 -6.79
C CYS A 95 6.74 -29.22 -7.08
N PRO A 96 5.55 -29.52 -7.63
CA PRO A 96 4.42 -28.60 -7.61
C PRO A 96 4.02 -28.22 -6.18
N ASP A 97 3.50 -27.02 -6.04
CA ASP A 97 3.03 -26.38 -4.81
C ASP A 97 1.51 -26.51 -4.59
N THR A 98 0.80 -27.13 -5.54
CA THR A 98 -0.67 -27.22 -5.57
C THR A 98 -1.18 -28.67 -5.49
N PRO A 99 -2.20 -28.98 -4.66
CA PRO A 99 -2.71 -30.34 -4.45
C PRO A 99 -3.07 -31.13 -5.72
N ASP A 100 -3.72 -30.49 -6.70
CA ASP A 100 -4.12 -31.14 -7.95
C ASP A 100 -2.91 -31.54 -8.82
N ALA A 101 -1.87 -30.71 -8.85
CA ALA A 101 -0.66 -30.96 -9.65
C ALA A 101 0.24 -32.06 -9.04
N LEU A 102 0.11 -32.31 -7.74
CA LEU A 102 0.79 -33.39 -7.03
C LEU A 102 0.14 -34.77 -7.25
N GLN A 103 -1.08 -34.87 -7.78
CA GLN A 103 -1.74 -36.16 -8.01
C GLN A 103 -0.92 -37.08 -8.93
N GLY A 104 -0.62 -38.29 -8.46
CA GLY A 104 0.23 -39.27 -9.14
C GLY A 104 1.73 -39.13 -8.85
N ILE A 105 2.13 -38.26 -7.91
CA ILE A 105 3.50 -38.12 -7.42
C ILE A 105 3.54 -38.60 -5.97
N GLU A 106 4.29 -39.65 -5.66
CA GLU A 106 4.35 -40.20 -4.29
C GLU A 106 4.99 -39.19 -3.29
N GLU A 107 4.56 -39.21 -2.03
CA GLU A 107 5.10 -38.31 -0.96
C GLU A 107 6.64 -38.32 -0.90
N ILE A 108 7.26 -39.48 -1.10
CA ILE A 108 8.72 -39.66 -1.07
C ILE A 108 9.46 -38.90 -2.18
N GLN A 109 8.78 -38.55 -3.28
CA GLN A 109 9.29 -37.62 -4.28
C GLN A 109 9.03 -36.16 -3.89
N CYS A 110 7.84 -35.88 -3.33
CA CYS A 110 7.35 -34.53 -3.04
C CYS A 110 6.54 -34.50 -1.74
N LYS A 111 7.02 -33.74 -0.74
CA LYS A 111 6.35 -33.51 0.54
C LYS A 111 4.87 -33.17 0.39
N CYS A 112 4.06 -33.51 1.39
CA CYS A 112 2.67 -33.09 1.49
C CYS A 112 2.53 -31.56 1.56
N VAL A 113 1.52 -31.01 0.91
CA VAL A 113 1.10 -29.60 1.03
C VAL A 113 -0.22 -29.49 1.80
N ASP A 114 -0.72 -28.27 2.06
CA ASP A 114 -2.06 -28.11 2.65
C ASP A 114 -3.15 -28.46 1.63
N GLY A 115 -4.19 -29.18 2.07
CA GLY A 115 -5.25 -29.69 1.20
C GLY A 115 -4.82 -30.76 0.17
N ASP A 116 -3.65 -31.39 0.34
CA ASP A 116 -3.10 -32.41 -0.57
C ASP A 116 -4.10 -33.57 -0.81
N LEU A 117 -4.30 -33.92 -2.09
CA LEU A 117 -5.29 -34.92 -2.52
C LEU A 117 -4.71 -36.34 -2.63
N ARG A 118 -3.45 -36.52 -2.24
CA ARG A 118 -2.80 -37.84 -2.14
C ARG A 118 -3.17 -38.52 -0.83
N THR A 119 -3.55 -39.80 -0.90
CA THR A 119 -4.07 -40.58 0.23
C THR A 119 -3.09 -40.74 1.40
N GLU A 120 -1.80 -40.64 1.12
CA GLU A 120 -0.72 -40.67 2.10
C GLU A 120 -0.58 -39.36 2.90
N CYS A 121 -1.15 -38.25 2.40
CA CYS A 121 -1.06 -36.92 2.99
C CYS A 121 -2.29 -36.48 3.82
N GLU A 122 -3.31 -37.34 4.00
CA GLU A 122 -4.52 -37.01 4.77
C GLU A 122 -4.20 -36.67 6.24
N GLY A 123 -4.18 -35.37 6.57
CA GLY A 123 -4.04 -34.86 7.96
C GLY A 123 -2.78 -34.05 8.26
N TYR A 124 -1.98 -33.69 7.26
CA TYR A 124 -0.83 -32.79 7.43
C TYR A 124 -1.24 -31.32 7.65
N HIS A 125 -0.48 -30.59 8.45
CA HIS A 125 -0.58 -29.12 8.57
C HIS A 125 0.83 -28.50 8.55
N TYR A 126 1.04 -27.57 7.62
CA TYR A 126 2.33 -26.92 7.36
C TYR A 126 2.65 -25.81 8.40
N GLN A 127 3.93 -25.61 8.70
CA GLN A 127 4.43 -24.44 9.42
C GLN A 127 5.27 -23.58 8.45
N PRO A 128 4.91 -22.32 8.18
CA PRO A 128 5.67 -21.47 7.26
C PRO A 128 7.06 -21.10 7.80
N GLU A 129 8.09 -21.36 6.99
CA GLU A 129 9.50 -21.03 7.25
C GLU A 129 9.78 -19.49 7.24
N ASP A 130 8.75 -18.67 6.98
CA ASP A 130 8.78 -17.21 6.80
C ASP A 130 8.12 -16.42 7.98
N GLU A 131 7.89 -17.04 9.14
CA GLU A 131 7.24 -16.41 10.29
C GLU A 131 8.19 -16.11 11.48
N ILE A 132 8.02 -14.93 12.09
CA ILE A 132 8.55 -14.61 13.42
C ILE A 132 7.49 -14.94 14.46
N PHE A 133 7.81 -15.81 15.41
CA PHE A 133 6.95 -16.20 16.53
C PHE A 133 7.30 -15.39 17.78
N PHE A 134 6.36 -14.73 18.44
CA PHE A 134 6.62 -13.99 19.69
C PHE A 134 5.52 -14.26 20.72
N PRO A 135 5.81 -14.30 22.04
CA PRO A 135 4.78 -14.58 23.04
C PRO A 135 3.64 -13.56 22.95
N HIS A 136 2.41 -14.05 22.93
CA HIS A 136 1.23 -13.21 22.96
C HIS A 136 1.01 -12.68 24.38
N TYR A 137 0.95 -11.35 24.52
CA TYR A 137 0.60 -10.69 25.77
C TYR A 137 -0.10 -9.35 25.53
N GLU A 138 -0.95 -8.98 26.49
CA GLU A 138 -1.64 -7.70 26.54
C GLU A 138 -1.20 -6.90 27.77
N PHE A 139 -1.53 -5.60 27.81
CA PHE A 139 -1.45 -4.79 29.02
C PHE A 139 -2.85 -4.37 29.44
N ASP A 140 -3.17 -4.48 30.73
CA ASP A 140 -4.40 -3.94 31.28
C ASP A 140 -4.31 -2.42 31.52
N GLN A 141 -5.43 -1.83 31.95
CA GLN A 141 -5.57 -0.40 32.20
C GLN A 141 -4.68 0.13 33.33
N GLU A 142 -4.17 -0.75 34.20
CA GLU A 142 -3.21 -0.42 35.26
C GLU A 142 -1.74 -0.57 34.76
N GLY A 143 -1.55 -1.00 33.51
CA GLY A 143 -0.26 -1.22 32.88
C GLY A 143 0.44 -2.50 33.36
N LYS A 144 -0.29 -3.42 33.99
CA LYS A 144 0.14 -4.78 34.33
C LYS A 144 -0.03 -5.67 33.08
N TYR A 145 0.80 -6.70 32.96
CA TYR A 145 0.81 -7.56 31.77
C TYR A 145 -0.03 -8.84 31.97
N ILE A 146 -0.71 -9.24 30.90
CA ILE A 146 -1.56 -10.42 30.82
C ILE A 146 -0.93 -11.39 29.82
N VAL A 147 -0.74 -12.66 30.23
CA VAL A 147 -0.23 -13.72 29.35
C VAL A 147 -1.34 -14.74 29.12
N SER A 148 -1.81 -14.81 27.87
CA SER A 148 -2.87 -15.75 27.46
C SER A 148 -2.29 -17.13 27.19
N THR A 149 -2.96 -18.15 27.72
CA THR A 149 -2.59 -19.56 27.57
C THR A 149 -3.80 -20.40 27.17
N TYR A 150 -3.53 -21.60 26.67
CA TYR A 150 -4.54 -22.53 26.18
C TYR A 150 -4.10 -23.96 26.51
N ASN A 151 -4.86 -24.67 27.34
CA ASN A 151 -4.44 -25.96 27.93
C ASN A 151 -3.08 -25.84 28.65
N GLY A 152 -2.90 -24.76 29.42
CA GLY A 152 -1.68 -24.40 30.15
C GLY A 152 -0.50 -23.95 29.28
N ARG A 153 -0.57 -24.11 27.95
CA ARG A 153 0.49 -23.72 26.99
C ARG A 153 0.37 -22.25 26.62
N LYS A 154 1.52 -21.58 26.53
CA LYS A 154 1.63 -20.18 26.09
C LYS A 154 1.17 -20.01 24.65
N GLN A 155 0.45 -18.93 24.36
CA GLN A 155 0.17 -18.52 23.00
C GLN A 155 1.35 -17.73 22.42
N PHE A 156 1.52 -17.86 21.10
CA PHE A 156 2.50 -17.12 20.33
C PHE A 156 1.80 -16.47 19.15
N ASP A 157 1.90 -15.15 19.07
CA ASP A 157 1.56 -14.40 17.87
C ASP A 157 2.63 -14.63 16.79
N ARG A 158 2.26 -14.29 15.55
CA ARG A 158 3.15 -14.40 14.39
C ARG A 158 3.05 -13.17 13.51
N VAL A 159 4.17 -12.81 12.88
CA VAL A 159 4.21 -11.85 11.77
C VAL A 159 5.03 -12.46 10.64
N SER A 160 4.62 -12.27 9.39
CA SER A 160 5.42 -12.72 8.26
C SER A 160 6.62 -11.81 8.05
N ILE A 161 7.79 -12.39 7.75
CA ILE A 161 8.94 -11.60 7.34
C ILE A 161 8.66 -10.78 6.06
N HIS A 162 7.65 -11.15 5.26
CA HIS A 162 7.23 -10.36 4.11
C HIS A 162 6.53 -9.05 4.50
N GLU A 163 5.85 -9.01 5.64
CA GLU A 163 5.13 -7.84 6.16
C GLU A 163 6.05 -6.81 6.83
N ILE A 164 7.31 -7.17 7.11
CA ILE A 164 8.30 -6.29 7.76
C ILE A 164 9.13 -5.52 6.71
N ASN A 165 9.25 -4.20 6.89
CA ASN A 165 10.03 -3.32 6.02
C ASN A 165 11.57 -3.54 6.12
N ARG A 166 12.33 -3.19 5.08
CA ARG A 166 13.80 -3.36 5.05
C ARG A 166 14.53 -2.32 5.91
N LEU A 167 15.64 -2.74 6.54
CA LEU A 167 16.54 -1.89 7.31
C LEU A 167 17.62 -1.26 6.42
N GLY A 168 17.21 -0.23 5.69
CA GLY A 168 18.08 0.55 4.81
C GLY A 168 18.25 -0.07 3.42
N GLU A 169 19.34 0.29 2.75
CA GLU A 169 19.50 0.15 1.29
C GLU A 169 19.93 -1.25 0.79
N GLY A 170 20.16 -2.21 1.70
CA GLY A 170 20.63 -3.55 1.33
C GLY A 170 19.54 -4.45 0.74
N SER A 171 19.95 -5.43 -0.07
CA SER A 171 19.11 -6.51 -0.57
C SER A 171 19.71 -7.88 -0.29
N GLU A 172 18.82 -8.85 -0.19
CA GLU A 172 19.03 -10.29 -0.17
C GLU A 172 19.83 -10.79 -1.39
N ASN A 173 19.83 -10.02 -2.48
CA ASN A 173 20.59 -10.29 -3.71
C ASN A 173 22.04 -9.77 -3.67
N ASP A 174 22.45 -9.03 -2.62
CA ASP A 174 23.78 -8.43 -2.55
C ASP A 174 24.88 -9.48 -2.35
N GLY A 175 25.99 -9.33 -3.08
CA GLY A 175 27.16 -10.19 -2.92
C GLY A 175 27.87 -10.06 -1.56
N GLU A 176 27.61 -8.98 -0.82
CA GLU A 176 28.03 -8.77 0.56
C GLU A 176 27.06 -7.80 1.24
N TYR A 177 26.60 -8.16 2.45
CA TYR A 177 25.76 -7.31 3.29
C TYR A 177 26.29 -7.31 4.72
N ILE A 178 26.32 -6.15 5.37
CA ILE A 178 26.61 -5.98 6.79
C ILE A 178 25.78 -4.80 7.31
N PHE A 179 24.95 -5.00 8.34
CA PHE A 179 24.05 -3.94 8.83
C PHE A 179 24.79 -2.67 9.34
N SER A 180 26.09 -2.76 9.66
CA SER A 180 26.87 -1.68 10.28
C SER A 180 27.31 -0.58 9.33
N GLY A 181 27.28 -0.83 8.01
CA GLY A 181 27.50 0.13 6.91
C GLY A 181 28.90 0.75 6.77
N GLN A 182 29.45 1.34 7.84
CA GLN A 182 30.69 2.13 7.79
C GLN A 182 31.60 2.01 9.02
N LYS A 183 31.11 1.53 10.18
CA LYS A 183 31.96 1.28 11.36
C LYS A 183 32.42 -0.18 11.41
N PRO A 184 33.71 -0.43 11.67
CA PRO A 184 34.18 -1.75 12.11
C PRO A 184 33.41 -2.17 13.36
N ILE A 185 32.78 -3.34 13.34
CA ILE A 185 31.88 -3.81 14.42
C ILE A 185 32.67 -4.01 15.71
N GLU A 186 33.95 -4.38 15.61
CA GLU A 186 34.93 -4.52 16.69
C GLU A 186 35.10 -3.24 17.54
N LYS A 187 34.59 -2.09 17.07
CA LYS A 187 34.68 -0.78 17.73
C LYS A 187 33.36 -0.29 18.32
N LEU A 188 32.30 -1.08 18.28
CA LEU A 188 31.04 -0.75 18.95
C LEU A 188 31.14 -1.00 20.45
N GLU A 189 30.42 -0.23 21.28
CA GLU A 189 30.46 -0.37 22.75
C GLU A 189 30.03 -1.78 23.20
N VAL A 190 28.96 -2.30 22.59
CA VAL A 190 28.45 -3.68 22.78
C VAL A 190 29.47 -4.79 22.44
N SER A 191 30.52 -4.47 21.68
CA SER A 191 31.56 -5.43 21.24
C SER A 191 32.80 -5.43 22.13
N LYS A 192 32.87 -4.55 23.13
CA LYS A 192 33.97 -4.50 24.11
C LYS A 192 33.83 -5.62 25.15
N GLN A 193 34.95 -6.04 25.72
CA GLN A 193 34.96 -6.87 26.93
C GLN A 193 34.32 -6.11 28.09
N LEU A 194 33.61 -6.82 28.97
CA LEU A 194 33.03 -6.25 30.18
C LEU A 194 34.09 -5.92 31.24
N ASP A 195 33.81 -4.92 32.07
CA ASP A 195 34.61 -4.49 33.21
C ASP A 195 34.02 -4.93 34.57
N TYR A 196 33.05 -5.85 34.55
CA TYR A 196 32.37 -6.41 35.72
C TYR A 196 32.11 -7.92 35.55
N ASP A 197 31.98 -8.63 36.67
CA ASP A 197 31.66 -10.06 36.69
C ASP A 197 30.17 -10.31 36.37
N ILE A 198 29.90 -11.35 35.59
CA ILE A 198 28.55 -11.83 35.22
C ILE A 198 28.21 -13.17 35.87
N GLU A 199 29.21 -13.97 36.27
CA GLU A 199 29.04 -15.27 36.94
C GLU A 199 28.59 -15.12 38.39
N GLU A 200 28.89 -13.98 39.04
CA GLU A 200 28.29 -13.59 40.32
C GLU A 200 26.75 -13.58 40.27
N CYS A 201 26.14 -13.47 39.08
CA CYS A 201 24.69 -13.29 38.99
C CYS A 201 24.03 -13.95 37.77
N ARG A 202 23.33 -15.06 38.01
CA ARG A 202 22.62 -15.85 36.98
C ARG A 202 21.74 -15.00 36.05
N ALA A 203 20.97 -14.05 36.60
CA ALA A 203 20.14 -13.16 35.82
C ALA A 203 20.97 -12.25 34.88
N LYS A 204 22.11 -11.72 35.35
CA LYS A 204 23.04 -10.94 34.51
C LYS A 204 23.62 -11.80 33.39
N ARG A 205 24.06 -13.03 33.70
CA ARG A 205 24.66 -13.93 32.71
C ARG A 205 23.68 -14.31 31.60
N LEU A 206 22.45 -14.72 31.94
CA LEU A 206 21.43 -15.08 30.95
C LEU A 206 21.05 -13.89 30.04
N LEU A 207 20.95 -12.69 30.60
CA LEU A 207 20.75 -11.46 29.82
C LEU A 207 21.95 -11.13 28.92
N TYR A 208 23.17 -11.39 29.37
CA TYR A 208 24.37 -11.18 28.58
C TYR A 208 24.50 -12.17 27.41
N GLU A 209 24.33 -13.47 27.70
CA GLU A 209 24.39 -14.58 26.76
C GLU A 209 23.35 -14.44 25.63
N GLN A 210 22.11 -14.06 25.95
CA GLN A 210 20.99 -14.11 25.00
C GLN A 210 20.56 -12.75 24.41
N TYR A 211 20.80 -11.63 25.11
CA TYR A 211 20.12 -10.37 24.79
C TYR A 211 21.05 -9.16 24.64
N TYR A 212 22.01 -8.94 25.54
CA TYR A 212 22.86 -7.75 25.57
C TYR A 212 23.45 -7.39 24.20
N LYS A 213 23.98 -8.39 23.49
CA LYS A 213 24.55 -8.17 22.16
C LYS A 213 23.51 -7.97 21.06
N LEU A 214 22.45 -8.78 21.04
CA LEU A 214 21.35 -8.64 20.08
C LEU A 214 20.79 -7.21 20.14
N LEU A 215 20.53 -6.73 21.37
CA LEU A 215 19.99 -5.41 21.67
C LEU A 215 20.95 -4.27 21.32
N GLY A 216 22.24 -4.37 21.65
CA GLY A 216 23.21 -3.31 21.32
C GLY A 216 23.53 -3.25 19.82
N TYR A 217 23.56 -4.40 19.13
CA TYR A 217 23.66 -4.43 17.68
C TYR A 217 22.37 -3.93 17.00
N ALA A 218 21.18 -4.26 17.52
CA ALA A 218 19.91 -3.73 17.03
C ALA A 218 19.81 -2.20 17.20
N ALA A 219 20.30 -1.65 18.32
CA ALA A 219 20.39 -0.20 18.53
C ALA A 219 21.30 0.50 17.49
N TYR A 220 22.34 -0.19 17.02
CA TYR A 220 23.19 0.29 15.93
C TYR A 220 22.62 0.01 14.53
N ALA A 221 21.77 -1.00 14.36
CA ALA A 221 21.05 -1.29 13.12
C ALA A 221 19.93 -0.26 12.88
N TYR A 222 18.94 -0.23 13.77
CA TYR A 222 17.75 0.62 13.70
C TYR A 222 18.06 2.11 13.89
N LEU A 223 18.83 2.47 14.92
CA LEU A 223 18.94 3.86 15.39
C LEU A 223 20.34 4.48 15.16
N ARG A 224 21.29 3.72 14.61
CA ARG A 224 22.73 4.09 14.49
C ARG A 224 23.39 4.49 15.83
N GLN A 225 22.80 4.10 16.96
CA GLN A 225 23.29 4.45 18.30
C GLN A 225 24.33 3.43 18.75
N ASN A 226 25.50 3.93 19.16
CA ASN A 226 26.62 3.10 19.62
C ASN A 226 26.57 2.99 21.15
N ILE A 227 25.79 2.04 21.66
CA ILE A 227 25.52 1.86 23.09
C ILE A 227 25.98 0.49 23.59
N ALA A 228 26.28 0.41 24.89
CA ALA A 228 26.38 -0.85 25.63
C ALA A 228 25.08 -0.99 26.47
N PRO A 229 24.19 -1.97 26.21
CA PRO A 229 22.90 -2.01 26.89
C PRO A 229 22.98 -2.26 28.40
N SER A 230 22.18 -1.51 29.16
CA SER A 230 21.97 -1.72 30.59
C SER A 230 20.98 -2.86 30.83
N PHE A 231 21.48 -4.05 31.16
CA PHE A 231 20.64 -5.15 31.62
C PHE A 231 20.13 -4.91 33.06
N VAL A 232 20.84 -4.07 33.85
CA VAL A 232 20.36 -3.64 35.18
C VAL A 232 19.07 -2.84 35.01
N TYR A 233 19.04 -1.91 34.04
CA TYR A 233 17.81 -1.21 33.69
C TYR A 233 16.69 -2.17 33.25
N ALA A 234 16.98 -3.10 32.33
CA ALA A 234 15.99 -4.06 31.85
C ALA A 234 15.40 -4.93 32.99
N LEU A 235 16.22 -5.45 33.90
CA LEU A 235 15.75 -6.21 35.07
C LEU A 235 14.95 -5.37 36.06
N MET A 236 15.34 -4.11 36.23
CA MET A 236 14.61 -3.16 37.10
C MET A 236 13.30 -2.68 36.47
N ASN A 237 13.11 -2.84 35.15
CA ASN A 237 11.97 -2.29 34.42
C ASN A 237 11.14 -3.31 33.61
N ALA A 238 11.44 -4.61 33.72
CA ALA A 238 10.46 -5.68 33.56
C ALA A 238 9.16 -5.40 34.39
N PRO A 239 8.04 -6.12 34.20
CA PRO A 239 6.88 -5.98 35.07
C PRO A 239 7.14 -6.34 36.55
N ARG A 240 6.15 -6.16 37.44
CA ARG A 240 6.22 -6.62 38.86
C ARG A 240 5.36 -7.84 39.13
N GLU A 241 4.22 -7.90 38.47
CA GLU A 241 3.23 -8.96 38.61
C GLU A 241 2.64 -9.17 37.22
N GLY A 242 2.34 -10.43 36.89
CA GLY A 242 1.56 -10.80 35.71
C GLY A 242 0.22 -11.39 36.11
N THR A 243 -0.69 -11.47 35.14
CA THR A 243 -1.88 -12.31 35.23
C THR A 243 -1.81 -13.35 34.11
N LYS A 244 -1.75 -14.62 34.47
CA LYS A 244 -1.88 -15.73 33.52
C LYS A 244 -3.36 -16.07 33.39
N ILE A 245 -3.86 -16.16 32.15
CA ILE A 245 -5.24 -16.55 31.85
C ILE A 245 -5.19 -17.83 31.02
N ASP A 246 -5.97 -18.86 31.35
CA ASP A 246 -6.25 -19.95 30.39
C ASP A 246 -7.59 -19.68 29.70
N ILE A 247 -7.54 -19.54 28.38
CA ILE A 247 -8.72 -19.24 27.54
C ILE A 247 -9.76 -20.38 27.60
N GLN A 248 -9.36 -21.62 27.93
CA GLN A 248 -10.31 -22.72 28.12
C GLN A 248 -11.00 -22.72 29.49
N ASP A 249 -10.36 -22.18 30.54
CA ASP A 249 -11.01 -22.00 31.84
C ASP A 249 -10.61 -20.67 32.50
N PRO A 250 -11.27 -19.54 32.13
CA PRO A 250 -10.98 -18.20 32.67
C PRO A 250 -11.26 -18.02 34.19
N ARG A 251 -11.55 -19.11 34.91
CA ARG A 251 -11.70 -19.14 36.36
C ARG A 251 -10.38 -19.49 37.07
N GLU A 252 -9.40 -20.04 36.35
CA GLU A 252 -8.05 -20.32 36.86
C GLU A 252 -7.04 -19.20 36.51
N ASN A 253 -7.47 -17.94 36.65
CA ASN A 253 -6.59 -16.78 36.46
C ASN A 253 -5.56 -16.70 37.59
N GLU A 254 -4.30 -17.06 37.30
CA GLU A 254 -3.20 -17.05 38.25
C GLU A 254 -2.45 -15.71 38.20
N THR A 255 -2.48 -14.96 39.31
CA THR A 255 -1.60 -13.79 39.46
C THR A 255 -0.24 -14.25 39.98
N PHE A 256 0.84 -13.89 39.27
CA PHE A 256 2.17 -14.36 39.57
C PHE A 256 3.16 -13.19 39.72
N GLY A 257 4.01 -13.27 40.75
CA GLY A 257 5.04 -12.27 41.02
C GLY A 257 6.23 -12.43 40.08
N VAL A 258 6.72 -11.32 39.53
CA VAL A 258 7.96 -11.28 38.75
C VAL A 258 9.14 -11.25 39.71
N GLU A 259 9.83 -12.38 39.85
CA GLU A 259 11.08 -12.46 40.61
C GLU A 259 12.13 -11.51 40.00
N ARG A 260 12.44 -10.39 40.65
CA ARG A 260 13.52 -9.47 40.19
C ARG A 260 14.86 -9.72 40.88
N GLY A 261 15.10 -10.97 41.28
CA GLY A 261 16.30 -11.39 41.99
C GLY A 261 17.45 -11.76 41.06
N CYS A 262 18.65 -11.82 41.62
CA CYS A 262 19.84 -12.31 40.94
C CYS A 262 19.78 -13.81 40.60
N ASN A 263 19.02 -14.58 41.39
CA ASN A 263 18.93 -16.04 41.39
C ASN A 263 17.66 -16.60 40.71
N GLN A 264 17.04 -15.81 39.82
CA GLN A 264 15.81 -16.18 39.11
C GLN A 264 15.82 -17.62 38.56
N ARG A 265 14.67 -18.27 38.65
CA ARG A 265 14.50 -19.60 38.04
C ARG A 265 14.44 -19.50 36.52
N TYR A 266 14.86 -20.58 35.86
CA TYR A 266 14.80 -20.73 34.40
C TYR A 266 13.39 -21.12 33.93
N GLU A 267 12.44 -21.25 34.85
CA GLU A 267 11.07 -21.70 34.59
C GLU A 267 10.28 -20.54 33.96
N ASP A 268 10.37 -20.46 32.63
CA ASP A 268 9.48 -19.79 31.66
C ASP A 268 9.29 -18.26 31.74
N SER A 269 9.57 -17.63 32.87
CA SER A 269 9.19 -16.25 33.18
C SER A 269 10.25 -15.20 32.80
N LEU A 270 11.54 -15.53 32.95
CA LEU A 270 12.65 -14.58 32.69
C LEU A 270 12.60 -13.99 31.27
N ASP A 271 12.44 -14.83 30.26
CA ASP A 271 12.38 -14.41 28.85
C ASP A 271 11.19 -13.45 28.61
N GLU A 272 10.01 -13.76 29.14
CA GLU A 272 8.81 -12.92 29.02
C GLU A 272 8.97 -11.59 29.74
N ASN A 273 9.51 -11.61 30.95
CA ASN A 273 9.78 -10.40 31.74
C ASN A 273 10.74 -9.45 31.00
N ILE A 274 11.70 -10.03 30.26
CA ILE A 274 12.61 -9.28 29.38
C ILE A 274 11.88 -8.76 28.15
N TYR A 275 11.08 -9.58 27.44
CA TYR A 275 10.32 -9.15 26.26
C TYR A 275 9.38 -7.98 26.58
N VAL A 276 8.56 -8.14 27.62
CA VAL A 276 7.55 -7.15 28.03
C VAL A 276 8.20 -5.87 28.55
N GLY A 277 9.27 -5.97 29.36
CA GLY A 277 10.02 -4.80 29.84
C GLY A 277 10.76 -4.05 28.72
N PHE A 278 11.31 -4.81 27.76
CA PHE A 278 11.97 -4.26 26.57
C PHE A 278 10.99 -3.55 25.64
N GLU A 279 9.83 -4.14 25.35
CA GLU A 279 8.84 -3.48 24.51
C GLU A 279 8.30 -2.21 25.17
N LYS A 280 7.90 -2.31 26.45
CA LYS A 280 7.26 -1.21 27.19
C LYS A 280 8.14 0.03 27.30
N ASP A 281 9.44 -0.14 27.52
CA ASP A 281 10.35 0.98 27.85
C ASP A 281 11.73 0.95 27.18
N GLY A 282 12.02 -0.06 26.36
CA GLY A 282 13.27 -0.15 25.62
C GLY A 282 14.49 -0.49 26.48
N ILE A 283 15.66 -0.20 25.94
CA ILE A 283 16.96 -0.29 26.61
C ILE A 283 17.55 1.09 26.88
N VAL A 284 18.47 1.14 27.83
CA VAL A 284 19.22 2.33 28.25
C VAL A 284 20.72 2.03 28.12
N ASP A 285 21.54 3.06 27.88
CA ASP A 285 23.01 2.90 27.83
C ASP A 285 23.59 2.64 29.23
N SER A 286 24.54 1.73 29.36
CA SER A 286 25.17 1.37 30.65
C SER A 286 25.96 2.52 31.29
N SER A 287 26.38 3.53 30.51
CA SER A 287 26.93 4.78 31.03
C SER A 287 25.89 5.67 31.75
N CYS A 288 24.60 5.46 31.49
CA CYS A 288 23.49 6.09 32.21
C CYS A 288 23.07 5.26 33.44
N VAL A 289 22.94 3.94 33.30
CA VAL A 289 22.57 2.99 34.37
C VAL A 289 23.54 1.80 34.38
N ASN A 290 24.49 1.79 35.32
CA ASN A 290 25.65 0.90 35.27
C ASN A 290 25.31 -0.57 35.57
N ASN A 291 25.77 -1.49 34.71
CA ASN A 291 25.64 -2.94 34.86
C ASN A 291 26.45 -3.52 36.04
N SER A 292 27.44 -2.78 36.55
CA SER A 292 28.19 -3.15 37.76
C SER A 292 27.38 -2.98 39.06
N GLN A 293 26.16 -2.44 39.01
CA GLN A 293 25.30 -2.30 40.18
C GLN A 293 24.97 -3.68 40.79
N GLU A 294 24.96 -3.76 42.12
CA GLU A 294 24.52 -4.96 42.85
C GLU A 294 23.03 -5.21 42.61
N ILE A 295 22.67 -6.48 42.39
CA ILE A 295 21.28 -6.94 42.27
C ILE A 295 21.03 -7.88 43.46
N PRO A 296 19.96 -7.69 44.26
CA PRO A 296 19.66 -8.52 45.42
C PRO A 296 19.72 -10.03 45.11
N TYR A 297 20.40 -10.77 45.98
CA TYR A 297 20.67 -12.21 45.75
C TYR A 297 19.44 -13.11 45.99
N SER A 298 18.47 -12.60 46.77
CA SER A 298 17.14 -13.19 46.99
C SER A 298 16.13 -12.74 45.93
N THR A 299 14.98 -13.40 45.89
CA THR A 299 13.81 -12.95 45.13
C THR A 299 13.13 -11.80 45.86
N ILE A 300 12.90 -10.67 45.18
CA ILE A 300 12.37 -9.44 45.79
C ILE A 300 10.84 -9.54 45.90
N ASN A 301 10.37 -10.38 46.83
CA ASN A 301 8.94 -10.55 47.11
C ASN A 301 8.45 -9.60 48.22
N ASP A 302 9.36 -9.01 49.00
CA ASP A 302 9.03 -8.09 50.10
C ASP A 302 9.10 -6.61 49.67
N ALA A 303 8.13 -5.82 50.15
CA ALA A 303 7.97 -4.42 49.76
C ALA A 303 9.05 -3.45 50.30
N GLN A 304 10.02 -3.94 51.06
CA GLN A 304 11.07 -3.13 51.70
C GLN A 304 12.44 -3.24 51.00
N ASP A 305 12.75 -4.34 50.32
CA ASP A 305 13.99 -4.52 49.54
C ASP A 305 13.84 -4.06 48.07
N ARG A 306 13.06 -3.00 47.86
CA ARG A 306 12.77 -2.46 46.52
C ARG A 306 13.99 -1.73 45.94
N LEU A 307 14.63 -2.30 44.92
CA LEU A 307 15.43 -1.50 43.97
C LEU A 307 14.52 -0.42 43.35
N PRO A 308 14.82 0.88 43.51
CA PRO A 308 14.04 1.94 42.90
C PRO A 308 14.32 1.96 41.40
N VAL A 309 13.28 1.90 40.56
CA VAL A 309 13.43 2.06 39.11
C VAL A 309 14.20 3.34 38.83
N ALA A 310 15.27 3.27 38.02
CA ALA A 310 16.04 4.45 37.68
C ALA A 310 15.14 5.41 36.88
N THR A 311 14.95 6.63 37.40
CA THR A 311 14.21 7.73 36.72
C THR A 311 15.15 8.78 36.12
N ARG A 312 16.44 8.70 36.44
CA ARG A 312 17.54 9.55 35.96
C ARG A 312 18.81 8.72 35.80
N CYS A 313 19.70 9.17 34.93
CA CYS A 313 21.06 8.64 34.83
C CYS A 313 21.88 8.94 36.10
N ALA A 314 23.00 8.24 36.27
CA ALA A 314 23.93 8.47 37.38
C ALA A 314 24.42 9.94 37.48
N ASP A 315 24.49 10.67 36.37
CA ASP A 315 24.85 12.10 36.29
C ASP A 315 23.65 13.07 36.39
N GLN A 316 22.50 12.58 36.86
CA GLN A 316 21.24 13.30 37.06
C GLN A 316 20.51 13.78 35.79
N LYS A 317 20.99 13.42 34.59
CA LYS A 317 20.25 13.62 33.34
C LYS A 317 19.00 12.73 33.25
N GLU A 318 18.09 13.11 32.37
CA GLU A 318 16.95 12.27 31.98
C GLU A 318 17.43 11.02 31.25
N ILE A 319 16.70 9.92 31.42
CA ILE A 319 17.03 8.64 30.79
C ILE A 319 16.65 8.70 29.31
N LYS A 320 17.63 8.44 28.44
CA LYS A 320 17.36 8.21 27.02
C LYS A 320 17.09 6.73 26.77
N HIS A 321 15.85 6.43 26.41
CA HIS A 321 15.38 5.13 25.99
C HIS A 321 15.76 4.87 24.52
N TYR A 322 16.02 3.62 24.18
CA TYR A 322 16.34 3.14 22.84
C TYR A 322 15.51 1.89 22.54
N LEU A 323 15.09 1.70 21.28
CA LEU A 323 14.30 0.55 20.82
C LEU A 323 12.95 0.33 21.57
N LYS A 324 12.42 1.35 22.26
CA LYS A 324 11.09 1.30 22.89
C LYS A 324 10.03 0.99 21.82
N GLY A 325 9.10 0.09 22.12
CA GLY A 325 8.05 -0.39 21.21
C GLY A 325 8.50 -1.45 20.20
N LEU A 326 9.78 -1.84 20.15
CA LEU A 326 10.19 -3.02 19.38
C LEU A 326 9.97 -4.29 20.20
N LYS A 327 9.76 -5.41 19.50
CA LYS A 327 9.55 -6.73 20.07
C LYS A 327 10.77 -7.61 19.87
N ILE A 328 10.86 -8.67 20.66
CA ILE A 328 11.82 -9.77 20.43
C ILE A 328 11.01 -10.99 20.03
N GLY A 329 11.37 -11.57 18.89
CA GLY A 329 10.72 -12.75 18.34
C GLY A 329 11.70 -13.90 18.17
N LEU A 330 11.14 -15.08 17.91
CA LEU A 330 11.82 -16.33 17.61
C LEU A 330 11.66 -16.65 16.13
N ILE A 331 12.70 -17.18 15.52
CA ILE A 331 12.67 -17.76 14.17
C ILE A 331 13.10 -19.22 14.25
N GLN A 332 12.48 -20.11 13.47
CA GLN A 332 12.69 -21.55 13.56
C GLN A 332 12.93 -22.15 12.17
N GLU A 333 14.01 -22.94 12.07
CA GLU A 333 14.37 -23.74 10.88
C GLU A 333 14.46 -22.93 9.57
N VAL A 334 14.78 -21.64 9.67
CA VAL A 334 14.88 -20.70 8.55
C VAL A 334 16.01 -21.10 7.59
N SER A 335 15.72 -21.21 6.30
CA SER A 335 16.72 -21.59 5.30
C SER A 335 17.75 -20.49 5.00
N THR A 336 18.86 -20.88 4.37
CA THR A 336 19.91 -19.98 3.90
C THR A 336 19.39 -18.73 3.18
N TYR A 337 18.40 -18.87 2.29
CA TYR A 337 17.90 -17.74 1.50
C TYR A 337 16.99 -16.82 2.30
N GLN A 338 16.11 -17.39 3.13
CA GLN A 338 15.22 -16.61 4.00
C GLN A 338 16.01 -15.83 5.05
N LEU A 339 17.11 -16.40 5.56
CA LEU A 339 17.99 -15.72 6.52
C LEU A 339 18.61 -14.44 5.94
N LEU A 340 18.77 -14.32 4.62
CA LEU A 340 19.13 -13.07 3.95
C LEU A 340 18.02 -12.02 4.14
N SER A 341 16.76 -12.40 3.89
CA SER A 341 15.57 -11.55 4.13
C SER A 341 15.47 -11.11 5.60
N TYR A 342 15.70 -12.00 6.56
CA TYR A 342 15.75 -11.65 7.99
C TYR A 342 16.87 -10.66 8.30
N LEU A 343 18.10 -10.93 7.84
CA LEU A 343 19.24 -10.02 8.07
C LEU A 343 19.03 -8.63 7.47
N VAL A 344 18.27 -8.53 6.37
CA VAL A 344 17.93 -7.25 5.72
C VAL A 344 16.73 -6.54 6.36
N LYS A 345 15.76 -7.26 6.96
CA LYS A 345 14.50 -6.68 7.48
C LYS A 345 14.42 -6.56 9.01
N VAL A 346 15.13 -7.39 9.76
CA VAL A 346 15.21 -7.33 11.24
C VAL A 346 16.64 -7.19 11.76
N GLY A 347 17.65 -7.28 10.88
CA GLY A 347 19.02 -6.93 11.21
C GLY A 347 19.75 -8.07 11.93
N PRO A 348 20.48 -7.81 13.03
CA PRO A 348 21.27 -8.85 13.70
C PRO A 348 20.39 -9.98 14.26
N VAL A 349 20.81 -11.22 14.03
CA VAL A 349 20.09 -12.44 14.46
C VAL A 349 20.98 -13.25 15.39
N ILE A 350 20.54 -13.56 16.61
CA ILE A 350 21.26 -14.46 17.54
C ILE A 350 20.63 -15.85 17.51
N GLY A 351 21.44 -16.92 17.52
CA GLY A 351 20.88 -18.26 17.51
C GLY A 351 21.89 -19.34 17.11
N LYS A 352 21.35 -20.42 16.54
CA LYS A 352 22.06 -21.66 16.23
C LYS A 352 21.94 -21.98 14.75
N LEU A 353 23.07 -21.96 14.05
CA LEU A 353 23.19 -22.47 12.69
C LEU A 353 23.38 -24.00 12.76
N ARG A 354 22.48 -24.76 12.12
CA ARG A 354 22.57 -26.22 12.01
C ARG A 354 22.80 -26.61 10.55
N TYR A 355 23.64 -27.62 10.32
CA TYR A 355 23.94 -28.14 8.99
C TYR A 355 23.23 -29.47 8.73
N ILE A 356 22.70 -29.62 7.52
CA ILE A 356 21.98 -30.83 7.08
C ILE A 356 22.99 -31.77 6.43
N SER A 357 23.23 -32.97 6.98
CA SER A 357 24.14 -33.96 6.36
C SER A 357 23.59 -34.47 5.01
N ASP A 358 24.47 -34.63 4.03
CA ASP A 358 24.14 -35.29 2.76
C ASP A 358 23.83 -36.79 2.99
N GLY A 359 22.74 -37.28 2.38
CA GLY A 359 22.54 -38.71 2.12
C GLY A 359 22.30 -39.62 3.34
N SER A 360 21.82 -39.10 4.46
CA SER A 360 21.45 -39.90 5.65
C SER A 360 19.94 -39.84 5.95
N ASP A 361 19.27 -40.99 6.02
CA ASP A 361 17.82 -41.14 6.29
C ASP A 361 17.37 -40.62 7.68
N SER A 362 18.31 -40.13 8.49
CA SER A 362 18.05 -39.33 9.68
C SER A 362 19.12 -38.23 9.72
N PRO A 363 18.76 -36.93 9.86
CA PRO A 363 19.73 -35.85 9.87
C PRO A 363 20.62 -35.94 11.12
N HIS A 364 21.85 -36.39 10.95
CA HIS A 364 22.88 -36.26 11.98
C HIS A 364 23.31 -34.79 12.07
N GLU A 365 22.76 -34.07 13.04
CA GLU A 365 23.17 -32.70 13.33
C GLU A 365 24.67 -32.65 13.64
N LEU A 366 25.42 -31.93 12.80
CA LEU A 366 26.73 -31.42 13.20
C LEU A 366 26.54 -30.44 14.38
N THR A 367 27.49 -30.40 15.31
CA THR A 367 27.41 -29.56 16.51
C THR A 367 27.02 -28.12 16.13
N PRO A 368 25.90 -27.58 16.66
CA PRO A 368 25.37 -26.30 16.21
C PRO A 368 26.38 -25.17 16.43
N VAL A 369 26.50 -24.30 15.44
CA VAL A 369 27.33 -23.10 15.55
C VAL A 369 26.48 -22.00 16.16
N GLU A 370 26.75 -21.68 17.43
CA GLU A 370 26.00 -20.68 18.18
C GLU A 370 26.69 -19.31 18.13
N GLY A 371 25.91 -18.25 17.89
CA GLY A 371 26.44 -16.88 17.80
C GLY A 371 25.44 -15.90 17.19
N ILE A 372 25.94 -14.73 16.81
CA ILE A 372 25.13 -13.66 16.21
C ILE A 372 25.57 -13.44 14.77
N ILE A 373 24.67 -13.69 13.82
CA ILE A 373 24.90 -13.36 12.41
C ILE A 373 24.56 -11.89 12.20
N ILE A 374 25.49 -11.18 11.57
CA ILE A 374 25.46 -9.72 11.40
C ILE A 374 25.59 -9.28 9.93
N GLY A 375 25.63 -10.26 9.02
CA GLY A 375 25.86 -10.05 7.59
C GLY A 375 26.34 -11.33 6.89
N TRP A 376 26.67 -11.21 5.60
CA TRP A 376 27.21 -12.31 4.79
C TRP A 376 28.19 -11.81 3.71
N LYS A 377 28.97 -12.74 3.15
CA LYS A 377 29.76 -12.57 1.91
C LYS A 377 29.51 -13.76 0.98
N TYR A 378 29.08 -13.53 -0.25
CA TYR A 378 28.93 -14.57 -1.27
C TYR A 378 30.28 -14.84 -1.94
N VAL A 379 30.84 -16.04 -1.72
CA VAL A 379 32.20 -16.40 -2.16
C VAL A 379 32.18 -17.79 -2.77
N GLN A 380 32.68 -17.92 -4.01
CA GLN A 380 32.82 -19.20 -4.73
C GLN A 380 31.52 -20.02 -4.85
N GLY A 381 30.36 -19.35 -4.87
CA GLY A 381 29.04 -19.98 -4.99
C GLY A 381 28.31 -20.21 -3.67
N ILE A 382 28.92 -19.89 -2.53
CA ILE A 382 28.39 -20.17 -1.18
C ILE A 382 28.32 -18.87 -0.36
N TYR A 383 27.22 -18.68 0.39
CA TYR A 383 27.09 -17.59 1.35
C TYR A 383 27.95 -17.88 2.58
N ASN A 384 28.75 -16.90 3.02
CA ASN A 384 29.56 -16.99 4.23
C ASN A 384 29.01 -16.02 5.26
N TRP A 385 28.29 -16.53 6.25
CA TRP A 385 27.75 -15.80 7.37
C TRP A 385 28.86 -15.15 8.17
N ILE A 386 28.76 -13.84 8.39
CA ILE A 386 29.64 -13.11 9.29
C ILE A 386 29.03 -13.26 10.68
N MET A 387 29.65 -14.10 11.51
CA MET A 387 29.15 -14.42 12.84
C MET A 387 30.08 -13.89 13.94
N VAL A 388 29.48 -13.33 14.99
CA VAL A 388 30.13 -13.01 16.27
C VAL A 388 29.89 -14.16 17.22
N GLN A 389 30.95 -14.90 17.59
CA GLN A 389 30.86 -15.99 18.56
C GLN A 389 31.38 -15.58 19.95
N GLN A 390 31.02 -16.36 20.97
CA GLN A 390 31.45 -16.20 22.36
C GLN A 390 32.37 -17.35 22.80
N ASN A 391 33.48 -17.01 23.46
CA ASN A 391 34.32 -17.98 24.17
C ASN A 391 34.82 -17.35 25.48
N GLY A 392 34.08 -17.56 26.58
CA GLY A 392 34.26 -16.78 27.81
C GLY A 392 33.92 -15.31 27.59
N ASP A 393 34.81 -14.42 28.00
CA ASP A 393 34.69 -12.97 27.82
C ASP A 393 35.24 -12.48 26.46
N GLU A 394 35.95 -13.34 25.72
CA GLU A 394 36.58 -12.99 24.44
C GLU A 394 35.67 -13.24 23.24
N TYR A 395 35.81 -12.38 22.23
CA TYR A 395 34.96 -12.34 21.06
C TYR A 395 35.76 -12.32 19.75
N PHE A 396 35.39 -13.22 18.85
CA PHE A 396 35.99 -13.35 17.53
C PHE A 396 34.91 -13.30 16.45
N PHE A 397 35.30 -12.74 15.30
CA PHE A 397 34.50 -12.64 14.10
C PHE A 397 34.95 -13.75 13.16
N GLN A 398 34.04 -14.64 12.80
CA GLN A 398 34.35 -15.78 11.94
C GLN A 398 33.33 -15.92 10.82
N GLY A 399 33.84 -16.22 9.62
CA GLY A 399 33.01 -16.60 8.48
C GLY A 399 32.59 -18.06 8.60
N PHE A 400 31.28 -18.32 8.57
CA PHE A 400 30.71 -19.68 8.51
C PHE A 400 29.99 -19.86 7.18
N PRO A 401 30.38 -20.80 6.32
CA PRO A 401 29.69 -21.03 5.05
C PRO A 401 28.30 -21.61 5.31
N SER A 402 27.33 -21.31 4.45
CA SER A 402 25.96 -21.85 4.49
C SER A 402 25.89 -23.33 4.09
N GLN A 403 26.96 -23.86 3.50
CA GLN A 403 27.15 -25.27 3.18
C GLN A 403 28.62 -25.64 3.46
N THR A 404 28.83 -26.77 4.11
CA THR A 404 30.15 -27.40 4.29
C THR A 404 30.28 -28.65 3.41
N GLN A 405 31.44 -29.31 3.40
CA GLN A 405 31.60 -30.55 2.62
C GLN A 405 30.78 -31.69 3.23
N GLY A 406 29.86 -32.26 2.44
CA GLY A 406 28.95 -33.31 2.90
C GLY A 406 27.67 -32.76 3.54
N THR A 407 27.25 -31.54 3.20
CA THR A 407 26.00 -30.96 3.70
C THR A 407 25.19 -30.24 2.60
N SER A 408 23.91 -30.58 2.46
CA SER A 408 23.02 -30.06 1.43
C SER A 408 22.54 -28.63 1.70
N GLY A 409 22.59 -28.18 2.95
CA GLY A 409 22.19 -26.83 3.35
C GLY A 409 22.41 -26.56 4.84
N SER A 410 21.96 -25.38 5.26
CA SER A 410 21.91 -24.98 6.66
C SER A 410 20.57 -24.33 6.99
N TYR A 411 20.07 -24.64 8.19
CA TYR A 411 18.91 -23.98 8.80
C TYR A 411 19.34 -23.17 10.02
N PHE A 412 18.60 -22.13 10.35
CA PHE A 412 18.86 -21.27 11.49
C PHE A 412 17.64 -21.14 12.41
N THR A 413 17.87 -21.35 13.71
CA THR A 413 16.85 -21.18 14.77
C THR A 413 17.40 -20.22 15.82
N GLY A 414 16.66 -19.17 16.18
CA GLY A 414 17.19 -18.09 17.00
C GLY A 414 16.19 -17.02 17.43
N LYS A 415 16.70 -15.90 17.95
CA LYS A 415 15.97 -14.69 18.37
C LYS A 415 16.34 -13.50 17.47
N VAL A 416 15.35 -12.66 17.20
CA VAL A 416 15.43 -11.41 16.42
C VAL A 416 14.83 -10.26 17.20
N VAL A 417 15.39 -9.05 17.07
CA VAL A 417 14.69 -7.81 17.46
C VAL A 417 13.99 -7.28 16.23
N PHE A 418 12.68 -7.06 16.30
CA PHE A 418 11.91 -6.58 15.17
C PHE A 418 10.95 -5.47 15.60
N TYR A 419 10.66 -4.56 14.68
CA TYR A 419 9.51 -3.68 14.83
C TYR A 419 8.28 -4.45 14.36
N GLN A 420 7.39 -4.82 15.28
CA GLN A 420 6.02 -5.12 14.87
C GLN A 420 5.41 -3.77 14.51
N ASP A 421 5.16 -3.56 13.22
CA ASP A 421 4.33 -2.44 12.76
C ASP A 421 2.99 -2.52 13.51
N PRO A 422 2.52 -1.47 14.23
CA PRO A 422 1.34 -1.52 15.09
C PRO A 422 0.05 -1.66 14.27
N GLN A 423 -0.14 -2.87 13.76
CA GLN A 423 -1.17 -3.33 12.85
C GLN A 423 -1.26 -2.53 11.54
N ILE A 424 -0.73 -3.12 10.44
CA ILE A 424 -1.40 -3.00 9.14
C ILE A 424 -2.69 -3.85 9.23
N THR A 425 -3.63 -3.42 10.07
CA THR A 425 -4.91 -4.08 10.34
C THR A 425 -5.65 -4.19 9.02
N LYS A 426 -5.92 -5.41 8.55
CA LYS A 426 -6.67 -5.59 7.30
C LYS A 426 -8.01 -4.84 7.46
N PRO A 427 -8.44 -4.01 6.48
CA PRO A 427 -9.65 -3.21 6.64
C PRO A 427 -10.84 -4.09 7.05
N PRO A 428 -11.61 -3.71 8.07
CA PRO A 428 -12.60 -4.59 8.67
C PRO A 428 -13.68 -4.94 7.63
N THR A 429 -13.81 -6.22 7.31
CA THR A 429 -14.79 -6.73 6.34
C THR A 429 -16.21 -6.77 6.91
N GLU A 430 -16.31 -6.84 8.23
CA GLU A 430 -17.55 -6.83 9.02
C GLU A 430 -17.66 -5.50 9.78
N GLU A 431 -18.86 -5.18 10.28
CA GLU A 431 -19.14 -3.95 11.02
C GLU A 431 -18.42 -3.95 12.37
N PRO A 432 -17.54 -2.97 12.68
CA PRO A 432 -16.91 -2.84 14.00
C PRO A 432 -17.95 -2.77 15.13
N PRO A 433 -17.78 -3.52 16.24
CA PRO A 433 -18.75 -3.54 17.33
C PRO A 433 -18.71 -2.23 18.13
N ILE A 434 -19.63 -1.32 17.81
CA ILE A 434 -19.92 -0.13 18.61
C ILE A 434 -21.18 -0.39 19.44
N ASP A 435 -21.03 -0.24 20.75
CA ASP A 435 -22.13 -0.38 21.71
C ASP A 435 -23.03 0.87 21.66
N ASP A 436 -24.31 0.64 21.34
CA ASP A 436 -25.37 1.64 21.20
C ASP A 436 -26.45 1.48 22.29
N THR A 437 -26.06 1.08 23.49
CA THR A 437 -26.97 1.16 24.64
C THR A 437 -27.47 2.60 24.86
N PRO A 438 -28.78 2.81 25.08
CA PRO A 438 -29.31 4.07 25.59
C PRO A 438 -28.73 4.39 26.96
N ILE A 439 -28.73 5.68 27.32
CA ILE A 439 -28.34 6.12 28.67
C ILE A 439 -29.43 5.71 29.67
N ASP A 440 -29.02 5.10 30.78
CA ASP A 440 -29.91 4.76 31.89
C ASP A 440 -30.00 5.95 32.87
N THR A 441 -31.22 6.23 33.35
CA THR A 441 -31.52 7.40 34.20
C THR A 441 -32.37 7.00 35.40
N GLU A 442 -31.94 7.38 36.60
CA GLU A 442 -32.62 7.09 37.86
C GLU A 442 -33.83 8.00 38.11
N ARG A 443 -33.93 9.13 37.40
CA ARG A 443 -34.90 10.18 37.69
C ARG A 443 -35.42 10.88 36.44
N GLU A 444 -36.73 11.11 36.39
CA GLU A 444 -37.43 11.84 35.33
C GLU A 444 -38.03 13.13 35.91
N GLU A 445 -37.85 14.26 35.21
CA GLU A 445 -38.48 15.56 35.51
C GLU A 445 -39.08 16.16 34.23
N GLU A 446 -40.36 16.55 34.28
CA GLU A 446 -41.02 17.31 33.21
C GLU A 446 -40.99 18.81 33.53
N VAL A 447 -40.53 19.61 32.57
CA VAL A 447 -40.50 21.06 32.60
C VAL A 447 -41.55 21.57 31.63
N VAL A 448 -42.67 22.02 32.20
CA VAL A 448 -43.82 22.54 31.46
C VAL A 448 -43.73 24.07 31.38
N VAL A 449 -43.67 24.61 30.17
CA VAL A 449 -43.60 26.06 29.89
C VAL A 449 -44.99 26.60 29.56
N ASP A 450 -45.32 27.80 30.07
CA ASP A 450 -46.54 28.53 29.70
C ASP A 450 -46.27 29.92 29.08
N ASP A 451 -47.34 30.54 28.55
CA ASP A 451 -47.32 31.84 27.87
C ASP A 451 -46.72 33.00 28.71
N GLY A 452 -46.63 32.84 30.04
CA GLY A 452 -46.04 33.79 30.98
C GLY A 452 -44.52 33.67 31.19
N ASP A 453 -43.91 32.56 30.79
CA ASP A 453 -42.45 32.38 30.83
C ASP A 453 -41.74 33.06 29.64
N ARG A 454 -42.48 33.20 28.54
CA ARG A 454 -42.02 33.77 27.26
C ARG A 454 -41.60 35.24 27.39
N LYS A 455 -40.62 35.65 26.60
CA LYS A 455 -40.15 37.04 26.49
C LYS A 455 -40.87 37.79 25.36
N ASP A 456 -40.72 39.11 25.30
CA ASP A 456 -41.39 39.99 24.32
C ASP A 456 -41.08 39.65 22.85
N ASP A 457 -40.01 38.89 22.59
CA ASP A 457 -39.57 38.36 21.28
C ASP A 457 -40.05 36.93 21.01
N GLY A 458 -40.59 36.23 22.01
CA GLY A 458 -41.12 34.88 21.93
C GLY A 458 -40.17 33.76 22.35
N THR A 459 -39.06 34.07 23.04
CA THR A 459 -38.11 33.05 23.54
C THR A 459 -38.35 32.66 24.99
N VAL A 460 -37.84 31.48 25.37
CA VAL A 460 -37.92 30.87 26.70
C VAL A 460 -36.50 30.79 27.25
N LYS A 461 -36.17 31.70 28.19
CA LYS A 461 -34.79 31.96 28.60
C LYS A 461 -34.44 31.37 29.98
N ASP A 462 -33.32 30.63 30.03
CA ASP A 462 -32.71 30.04 31.23
C ASP A 462 -33.64 29.08 32.04
N GLN A 463 -34.63 28.48 31.38
CA GLN A 463 -35.63 27.59 32.02
C GLN A 463 -35.26 26.09 32.02
N ILE A 464 -34.07 25.69 31.54
CA ILE A 464 -33.63 24.29 31.64
C ILE A 464 -33.00 24.10 33.03
N PRO A 465 -33.57 23.27 33.92
CA PRO A 465 -33.14 23.17 35.31
C PRO A 465 -31.89 22.30 35.43
N ILE A 466 -30.72 22.86 35.15
CA ILE A 466 -29.42 22.20 35.36
C ILE A 466 -29.14 22.19 36.87
N PRO A 467 -29.10 21.02 37.55
CA PRO A 467 -28.68 20.96 38.95
C PRO A 467 -27.18 21.26 39.05
N PRO A 468 -26.68 21.89 40.13
CA PRO A 468 -25.24 21.97 40.36
C PRO A 468 -24.63 20.56 40.48
N ASN A 469 -23.39 20.38 40.00
CA ASN A 469 -22.76 19.08 39.68
C ASN A 469 -22.89 18.00 40.78
N ASP A 470 -22.93 18.39 42.06
CA ASP A 470 -23.26 17.56 43.24
C ASP A 470 -24.64 16.85 43.19
N ARG A 471 -25.47 17.10 42.18
CA ARG A 471 -26.87 16.65 42.08
C ARG A 471 -27.30 16.08 40.72
N ILE A 472 -26.43 16.02 39.71
CA ILE A 472 -26.79 15.50 38.37
C ILE A 472 -26.73 13.96 38.34
N PHE A 473 -27.27 13.31 39.38
CA PHE A 473 -27.36 11.86 39.44
C PHE A 473 -28.45 11.36 38.50
N ASN A 474 -28.03 11.04 37.27
CA ASN A 474 -28.74 10.22 36.29
C ASN A 474 -30.16 10.73 35.99
N LEU A 475 -30.23 11.94 35.41
CA LEU A 475 -31.46 12.72 35.22
C LEU A 475 -31.97 12.66 33.77
N PHE A 476 -33.28 12.61 33.60
CA PHE A 476 -34.01 12.71 32.34
C PHE A 476 -34.91 13.94 32.42
N ILE A 477 -34.76 14.89 31.48
CA ILE A 477 -35.52 16.14 31.40
C ILE A 477 -36.40 16.11 30.14
N ILE A 478 -37.72 16.20 30.32
CA ILE A 478 -38.68 16.43 29.23
C ILE A 478 -39.03 17.91 29.22
N LEU A 479 -38.83 18.59 28.08
CA LEU A 479 -39.32 19.95 27.85
C LEU A 479 -40.65 19.90 27.08
N SER A 480 -41.71 20.43 27.68
CA SER A 480 -43.05 20.50 27.07
C SER A 480 -43.64 21.92 27.17
N SER A 481 -44.54 22.28 26.26
CA SER A 481 -45.25 23.57 26.25
C SER A 481 -46.74 23.33 26.22
N ILE A 482 -47.52 24.15 26.95
CA ILE A 482 -48.98 24.04 27.00
C ILE A 482 -49.62 24.64 25.74
N ASP A 483 -49.04 25.73 25.24
CA ASP A 483 -49.73 26.66 24.33
C ASP A 483 -49.19 26.67 22.89
N SER A 484 -48.06 26.00 22.60
CA SER A 484 -47.47 25.91 21.25
C SER A 484 -46.78 24.55 21.03
N PRO A 485 -46.74 23.99 19.80
CA PRO A 485 -46.11 22.68 19.54
C PRO A 485 -44.59 22.69 19.68
N ASN A 486 -43.95 23.87 19.61
CA ASN A 486 -42.52 24.06 19.78
C ASN A 486 -42.19 25.36 20.55
N GLU A 487 -40.96 25.43 21.06
CA GLU A 487 -40.42 26.61 21.74
C GLU A 487 -39.00 26.95 21.26
N ILE A 488 -38.52 28.14 21.63
CA ILE A 488 -37.14 28.59 21.42
C ILE A 488 -36.47 28.75 22.79
N TYR A 489 -35.70 27.75 23.19
CA TYR A 489 -34.96 27.72 24.45
C TYR A 489 -33.61 28.42 24.31
N GLU A 490 -33.36 29.41 25.16
CA GLU A 490 -32.11 30.18 25.18
C GLU A 490 -31.38 29.99 26.51
N GLN A 491 -30.11 29.56 26.46
CA GLN A 491 -29.26 29.37 27.63
C GLN A 491 -28.14 30.41 27.67
N THR A 492 -27.93 31.04 28.83
CA THR A 492 -26.84 32.00 29.07
C THR A 492 -25.57 31.40 29.68
N ASN A 493 -25.65 30.13 30.10
CA ASN A 493 -24.56 29.36 30.67
C ASN A 493 -24.44 28.03 29.91
N THR A 494 -23.24 27.47 29.86
CA THR A 494 -22.97 26.15 29.28
C THR A 494 -23.67 25.05 30.09
N ILE A 495 -24.23 24.05 29.40
CA ILE A 495 -24.68 22.80 30.00
C ILE A 495 -23.43 21.94 30.26
N GLU A 496 -22.83 22.15 31.43
CA GLU A 496 -21.66 21.39 31.92
C GLU A 496 -22.11 20.07 32.57
N ILE A 497 -21.47 18.96 32.19
CA ILE A 497 -21.71 17.64 32.81
C ILE A 497 -20.36 16.95 33.04
N GLU A 498 -20.05 16.68 34.30
CA GLU A 498 -18.76 16.12 34.73
C GLU A 498 -18.93 14.84 35.56
N GLY A 499 -17.82 14.11 35.76
CA GLY A 499 -17.75 12.97 36.67
C GLY A 499 -18.37 11.71 36.06
N ASN A 500 -19.18 10.98 36.84
CA ASN A 500 -19.95 9.82 36.37
C ASN A 500 -21.46 10.12 36.47
N ASN A 501 -21.84 11.28 35.92
CA ASN A 501 -23.21 11.77 35.87
C ASN A 501 -23.81 11.52 34.48
N ALA A 502 -25.12 11.29 34.40
CA ALA A 502 -25.86 11.14 33.15
C ALA A 502 -27.01 12.16 33.04
N LEU A 503 -27.20 12.71 31.84
CA LEU A 503 -28.31 13.60 31.51
C LEU A 503 -28.93 13.26 30.15
N VAL A 504 -30.24 12.99 30.12
CA VAL A 504 -31.04 12.94 28.89
C VAL A 504 -31.88 14.21 28.80
N LEU A 505 -31.83 14.92 27.67
CA LEU A 505 -32.62 16.12 27.40
C LEU A 505 -33.49 15.87 26.17
N GLN A 506 -34.81 15.84 26.35
CA GLN A 506 -35.78 15.54 25.29
C GLN A 506 -36.79 16.68 25.12
N SER A 507 -37.06 17.08 23.88
CA SER A 507 -38.25 17.86 23.56
C SER A 507 -39.45 16.96 23.32
N ASN A 508 -40.63 17.39 23.75
CA ASN A 508 -41.91 16.73 23.45
C ASN A 508 -42.48 17.10 22.07
N SER A 509 -41.71 17.78 21.21
CA SER A 509 -42.10 18.12 19.83
C SER A 509 -41.92 16.94 18.86
N GLU A 510 -42.89 16.72 17.97
CA GLU A 510 -42.86 15.70 16.91
C GLU A 510 -42.84 16.32 15.50
N GLY A 511 -42.19 15.65 14.54
CA GLY A 511 -42.26 15.99 13.12
C GLY A 511 -41.42 17.21 12.73
N ASP A 512 -41.95 18.04 11.82
CA ASP A 512 -41.28 19.25 11.32
C ASP A 512 -41.25 20.39 12.37
N ASP A 513 -42.16 20.34 13.37
CA ASP A 513 -42.30 21.33 14.42
C ASP A 513 -41.31 21.10 15.59
N LEU A 514 -40.02 20.87 15.32
CA LEU A 514 -39.02 20.67 16.39
C LEU A 514 -38.79 21.94 17.22
N SER A 515 -38.56 21.78 18.53
CA SER A 515 -38.11 22.88 19.40
C SER A 515 -36.66 23.29 19.12
N VAL A 516 -36.36 24.57 19.31
CA VAL A 516 -35.04 25.17 19.11
C VAL A 516 -34.31 25.31 20.45
N LEU A 517 -33.01 25.03 20.47
CA LEU A 517 -32.11 25.23 21.61
C LEU A 517 -30.86 26.01 21.15
N ARG A 518 -30.50 27.08 21.86
CA ARG A 518 -29.30 27.88 21.53
C ARG A 518 -28.62 28.54 22.74
N ALA A 519 -27.32 28.78 22.60
CA ALA A 519 -26.55 29.60 23.54
C ALA A 519 -26.71 31.09 23.19
N ILE A 520 -26.75 31.95 24.21
CA ILE A 520 -26.79 33.41 24.07
C ILE A 520 -25.86 34.08 25.08
N SER A 521 -25.39 35.30 24.76
CA SER A 521 -24.42 36.00 25.60
C SER A 521 -25.06 36.74 26.79
N HIS A 522 -24.22 37.06 27.77
CA HIS A 522 -24.64 37.64 29.05
C HIS A 522 -24.83 39.18 29.03
N SER A 523 -24.39 39.92 27.99
CA SER A 523 -24.57 41.39 27.93
C SER A 523 -24.50 41.98 26.51
N SER A 524 -24.94 43.23 26.38
CA SER A 524 -25.08 43.95 25.10
C SER A 524 -23.97 44.99 24.82
N GLU A 525 -22.82 44.94 25.52
CA GLU A 525 -21.70 45.87 25.29
C GLU A 525 -20.43 45.17 24.79
N ILE A 526 -20.08 45.45 23.52
CA ILE A 526 -18.75 45.39 22.85
C ILE A 526 -17.80 44.24 23.25
N ASN A 527 -17.54 43.35 22.27
CA ASN A 527 -16.93 42.02 22.41
C ASN A 527 -17.84 41.05 23.17
N ILE A 528 -18.88 40.62 22.45
CA ILE A 528 -19.63 39.42 22.75
C ILE A 528 -18.81 38.23 22.24
N ASP A 529 -18.61 37.23 23.10
CA ASP A 529 -18.28 35.86 22.72
C ASP A 529 -19.47 35.00 23.18
N VAL A 530 -19.87 34.01 22.39
CA VAL A 530 -20.97 33.10 22.72
C VAL A 530 -20.36 31.78 23.17
N PRO A 531 -20.60 31.32 24.42
CA PRO A 531 -19.97 30.11 24.94
C PRO A 531 -20.53 28.85 24.27
N SER A 532 -19.81 27.73 24.43
CA SER A 532 -20.37 26.40 24.16
C SER A 532 -21.73 26.22 24.82
N LEU A 533 -22.69 25.63 24.10
CA LEU A 533 -23.98 25.25 24.66
C LEU A 533 -23.85 24.02 25.57
N VAL A 534 -22.97 23.07 25.23
CA VAL A 534 -22.77 21.81 25.96
C VAL A 534 -21.28 21.52 26.11
N HIS A 535 -20.86 21.12 27.31
CA HIS A 535 -19.52 20.60 27.59
C HIS A 535 -19.61 19.36 28.51
N ILE A 536 -19.13 18.21 28.01
CA ILE A 536 -19.16 16.93 28.71
C ILE A 536 -17.72 16.49 29.01
N SER A 537 -17.42 16.15 30.27
CA SER A 537 -16.07 15.75 30.71
C SER A 537 -16.07 14.56 31.66
N GLY A 538 -14.91 13.93 31.87
CA GLY A 538 -14.77 12.76 32.74
C GLY A 538 -15.39 11.50 32.13
N ASP A 539 -16.17 10.74 32.91
CA ASP A 539 -16.92 9.55 32.48
C ASP A 539 -18.39 9.89 32.13
N ALA A 540 -18.74 11.17 32.05
CA ALA A 540 -20.12 11.64 31.98
C ALA A 540 -20.82 11.29 30.67
N GLN A 541 -22.15 11.19 30.74
CA GLN A 541 -22.99 10.73 29.63
C GLN A 541 -24.09 11.75 29.32
N MET A 542 -24.31 12.08 28.05
CA MET A 542 -25.44 12.92 27.64
C MET A 542 -26.16 12.39 26.41
N GLU A 543 -27.49 12.53 26.37
CA GLU A 543 -28.31 12.34 25.18
C GLU A 543 -29.18 13.59 24.94
N ILE A 544 -29.27 14.04 23.68
CA ILE A 544 -30.18 15.11 23.26
C ILE A 544 -31.13 14.57 22.18
N ASN A 545 -32.43 14.69 22.44
CA ASN A 545 -33.51 14.10 21.64
C ASN A 545 -34.48 15.16 21.10
N SER A 546 -34.71 15.14 19.78
CA SER A 546 -35.74 15.95 19.09
C SER A 546 -35.58 17.48 19.21
N PHE A 547 -34.39 18.02 18.95
CA PHE A 547 -34.13 19.47 18.93
C PHE A 547 -33.51 19.95 17.61
N ILE A 548 -33.79 21.20 17.26
CA ILE A 548 -32.91 22.01 16.41
C ILE A 548 -31.93 22.73 17.35
N ILE A 549 -30.63 22.59 17.11
CA ILE A 549 -29.58 23.28 17.88
C ILE A 549 -28.91 24.32 16.98
N GLU A 550 -28.98 25.59 17.38
CA GLU A 550 -28.46 26.72 16.57
C GLU A 550 -27.07 27.15 17.04
N HIS A 551 -26.14 27.29 16.08
CA HIS A 551 -24.80 27.84 16.31
C HIS A 551 -24.77 29.37 16.09
N SER A 552 -23.83 30.06 16.74
CA SER A 552 -23.57 31.48 16.54
C SER A 552 -22.28 31.73 15.77
N GLN A 553 -22.30 32.71 14.86
CA GLN A 553 -21.10 33.21 14.18
C GLN A 553 -20.19 34.02 15.11
N ASP A 554 -20.75 34.54 16.21
CA ASP A 554 -20.04 35.30 17.25
C ASP A 554 -19.44 34.38 18.34
N SER A 555 -19.35 33.07 18.10
CA SER A 555 -18.77 32.08 19.02
C SER A 555 -17.34 31.73 18.59
N ALA A 556 -16.38 31.87 19.49
CA ALA A 556 -15.04 31.33 19.30
C ALA A 556 -14.93 29.83 19.67
N ASP A 557 -15.82 29.36 20.55
CA ASP A 557 -15.86 28.00 21.08
C ASP A 557 -16.73 27.05 20.21
N PRO A 558 -16.50 25.72 20.28
CA PRO A 558 -17.39 24.74 19.65
C PRO A 558 -18.79 24.78 20.30
N LEU A 559 -19.86 24.59 19.51
CA LEU A 559 -21.24 24.59 20.05
C LEU A 559 -21.47 23.45 21.05
N LEU A 560 -20.98 22.25 20.72
CA LEU A 560 -21.04 21.04 21.54
C LEU A 560 -19.63 20.49 21.73
N ARG A 561 -19.21 20.18 22.97
CA ARG A 561 -17.87 19.68 23.29
C ARG A 561 -17.89 18.43 24.17
N THR A 562 -17.01 17.46 23.87
CA THR A 562 -16.82 16.24 24.68
C THR A 562 -15.33 15.92 24.89
N GLU A 563 -14.93 15.45 26.06
CA GLU A 563 -13.53 15.11 26.39
C GLU A 563 -13.38 14.03 27.48
N GLY A 564 -12.18 13.45 27.59
CA GLY A 564 -11.92 12.31 28.49
C GLY A 564 -12.64 11.02 28.08
N TYR A 565 -13.35 10.39 29.01
CA TYR A 565 -14.06 9.12 28.82
C TYR A 565 -15.55 9.29 28.46
N SER A 566 -16.00 10.51 28.19
CA SER A 566 -17.41 10.86 28.04
C SER A 566 -18.13 10.18 26.88
N LEU A 567 -19.44 9.99 27.03
CA LEU A 567 -20.35 9.44 26.01
C LEU A 567 -21.41 10.47 25.61
N PHE A 568 -21.59 10.71 24.32
CA PHE A 568 -22.58 11.66 23.80
C PHE A 568 -23.48 11.04 22.73
N ARG A 569 -24.79 11.30 22.81
CA ARG A 569 -25.82 10.79 21.89
C ARG A 569 -26.67 11.93 21.36
N LEU A 570 -26.90 11.96 20.04
CA LEU A 570 -27.78 12.91 19.36
C LEU A 570 -28.81 12.12 18.54
N ILE A 571 -30.09 12.20 18.90
CA ILE A 571 -31.17 11.42 18.29
C ILE A 571 -32.26 12.36 17.73
N GLY A 572 -32.48 12.33 16.41
CA GLY A 572 -33.47 13.19 15.76
C GLY A 572 -33.13 14.69 15.85
N VAL A 573 -31.84 15.02 15.97
CA VAL A 573 -31.34 16.38 16.17
C VAL A 573 -30.98 17.04 14.84
N THR A 574 -31.35 18.32 14.68
CA THR A 574 -30.90 19.16 13.56
C THR A 574 -29.85 20.15 14.04
N LEU A 575 -28.62 20.07 13.54
CA LEU A 575 -27.57 21.08 13.79
C LEU A 575 -27.65 22.17 12.71
N SER A 576 -27.73 23.43 13.12
CA SER A 576 -28.09 24.55 12.23
C SER A 576 -27.22 25.79 12.41
N GLY A 577 -26.70 26.34 11.31
CA GLY A 577 -26.13 27.69 11.26
C GLY A 577 -27.17 28.78 10.92
N GLN A 578 -28.46 28.44 10.91
CA GLN A 578 -29.56 29.37 10.66
C GLN A 578 -30.23 29.72 11.99
N THR A 579 -30.48 31.00 12.23
CA THR A 579 -31.19 31.48 13.44
C THR A 579 -32.69 31.51 13.21
N ARG A 580 -33.49 30.98 14.14
CA ARG A 580 -34.95 31.02 14.10
C ARG A 580 -35.54 32.02 15.08
N ARG A 581 -36.77 32.45 14.80
CA ARG A 581 -37.60 33.33 15.62
C ARG A 581 -39.04 32.82 15.66
N ARG A 582 -39.78 33.14 16.71
CA ARG A 582 -41.23 32.95 16.73
C ARG A 582 -41.88 34.00 15.82
N ASP A 583 -42.83 33.60 14.97
CA ASP A 583 -43.61 34.54 14.18
C ASP A 583 -44.87 34.99 14.91
N LYS A 584 -45.11 36.30 14.94
CA LYS A 584 -46.15 36.93 15.76
C LYS A 584 -47.53 36.95 15.08
N GLU A 585 -47.63 36.53 13.82
CA GLU A 585 -48.92 36.38 13.13
C GLU A 585 -49.40 34.92 13.09
N THR A 586 -48.49 33.94 13.09
CA THR A 586 -48.81 32.49 13.01
C THR A 586 -48.54 31.68 14.28
N ASP A 587 -47.80 32.24 15.24
CA ASP A 587 -47.27 31.55 16.44
C ASP A 587 -46.45 30.28 16.15
N THR A 588 -45.76 30.27 15.02
CA THR A 588 -44.84 29.19 14.60
C THR A 588 -43.40 29.65 14.66
N VAL A 589 -42.48 28.75 15.03
CA VAL A 589 -41.04 28.97 14.82
C VAL A 589 -40.74 29.04 13.32
N VAL A 590 -40.04 30.09 12.87
CA VAL A 590 -39.63 30.29 11.49
C VAL A 590 -38.15 30.67 11.40
N VAL A 591 -37.49 30.28 10.31
CA VAL A 591 -36.13 30.73 9.99
C VAL A 591 -36.13 32.25 9.80
N ASP A 592 -35.33 32.96 10.60
CA ASP A 592 -35.03 34.37 10.34
C ASP A 592 -34.00 34.50 9.21
N GLN A 593 -33.90 35.69 8.60
CA GLN A 593 -33.26 35.90 7.30
C GLN A 593 -31.96 35.09 7.09
N GLN A 594 -31.96 34.20 6.07
CA GLN A 594 -30.87 33.25 5.78
C GLN A 594 -29.49 33.86 5.95
N GLN A 595 -28.84 33.57 7.08
CA GLN A 595 -27.54 34.13 7.39
C GLN A 595 -26.47 33.44 6.55
N GLN A 596 -25.98 34.12 5.51
CA GLN A 596 -24.83 33.69 4.70
C GLN A 596 -23.51 33.98 5.43
N GLY A 597 -23.46 33.58 6.69
CA GLY A 597 -22.32 33.73 7.59
C GLY A 597 -21.18 32.76 7.30
N GLN A 598 -20.09 32.97 8.03
CA GLN A 598 -18.92 32.10 8.08
C GLN A 598 -18.58 31.81 9.54
N PHE A 599 -18.66 30.55 9.94
CA PHE A 599 -18.41 30.08 11.29
C PHE A 599 -16.92 29.71 11.46
N GLN A 600 -16.34 30.04 12.62
CA GLN A 600 -14.91 29.80 12.91
C GLN A 600 -14.67 28.65 13.89
N SER A 601 -15.74 28.08 14.46
CA SER A 601 -15.74 26.92 15.34
C SER A 601 -16.76 25.86 14.88
N PRO A 602 -16.57 24.57 15.20
CA PRO A 602 -17.45 23.48 14.73
C PRO A 602 -18.78 23.44 15.48
N PHE A 603 -19.77 22.73 14.93
CA PHE A 603 -20.97 22.31 15.67
C PHE A 603 -20.64 21.33 16.79
N LEU A 604 -19.64 20.46 16.57
CA LEU A 604 -19.22 19.42 17.52
C LEU A 604 -17.69 19.29 17.49
N GLU A 605 -17.05 19.50 18.63
CA GLU A 605 -15.70 19.01 18.91
C GLU A 605 -15.78 17.81 19.86
N ALA A 606 -15.46 16.61 19.38
CA ALA A 606 -15.49 15.40 20.19
C ALA A 606 -14.11 14.78 20.39
N ARG A 607 -13.63 14.83 21.62
CA ARG A 607 -12.39 14.18 22.09
C ARG A 607 -12.67 12.99 23.01
N GLY A 608 -13.90 12.90 23.53
CA GLY A 608 -14.35 11.86 24.44
C GLY A 608 -14.40 10.44 23.84
N LYS A 609 -14.75 9.46 24.68
CA LYS A 609 -14.76 8.04 24.34
C LYS A 609 -15.78 7.64 23.26
N LYS A 610 -17.00 8.18 23.28
CA LYS A 610 -18.07 7.73 22.36
C LYS A 610 -18.96 8.87 21.88
N VAL A 611 -19.25 8.88 20.59
CA VAL A 611 -20.30 9.70 19.97
C VAL A 611 -21.28 8.79 19.21
N VAL A 612 -22.58 9.05 19.36
CA VAL A 612 -23.66 8.40 18.60
C VAL A 612 -24.52 9.47 17.95
N MET A 613 -24.74 9.38 16.64
CA MET A 613 -25.65 10.24 15.87
C MET A 613 -26.68 9.36 15.16
N LYS A 614 -27.98 9.56 15.44
CA LYS A 614 -29.08 8.86 14.76
C LYS A 614 -30.15 9.81 14.27
N ASN A 615 -30.57 9.66 13.01
CA ASN A 615 -31.49 10.60 12.35
C ASN A 615 -31.03 12.07 12.48
N VAL A 616 -29.72 12.31 12.54
CA VAL A 616 -29.17 13.66 12.70
C VAL A 616 -29.17 14.34 11.34
N ILE A 617 -29.71 15.54 11.28
CA ILE A 617 -29.64 16.43 10.11
C ILE A 617 -28.62 17.52 10.43
N VAL A 618 -27.76 17.86 9.47
CA VAL A 618 -26.95 19.09 9.57
C VAL A 618 -27.21 19.96 8.35
N GLU A 619 -27.70 21.16 8.62
CA GLU A 619 -28.13 22.10 7.58
C GLU A 619 -26.93 22.77 6.88
N PRO A 620 -27.07 23.13 5.59
CA PRO A 620 -26.01 23.78 4.81
C PRO A 620 -25.44 25.03 5.52
N THR A 621 -24.22 24.89 6.03
CA THR A 621 -23.53 25.89 6.86
C THR A 621 -22.08 26.05 6.40
N ASN A 622 -21.52 27.26 6.47
CA ASN A 622 -20.17 27.56 5.96
C ASN A 622 -19.17 27.67 7.10
N PHE A 623 -18.15 26.82 7.08
CA PHE A 623 -17.04 26.84 8.04
C PHE A 623 -15.79 27.44 7.38
N VAL A 624 -15.04 28.22 8.16
CA VAL A 624 -13.77 28.83 7.76
C VAL A 624 -12.70 28.38 8.74
N ASP A 625 -11.59 27.87 8.18
CA ASP A 625 -10.42 27.29 8.86
C ASP A 625 -10.68 26.09 9.81
N CYS A 626 -11.93 25.84 10.21
CA CYS A 626 -12.41 24.68 10.97
C CYS A 626 -13.24 23.70 10.10
N ASN A 627 -13.68 22.59 10.69
CA ASN A 627 -14.60 21.61 10.11
C ASN A 627 -16.03 21.84 10.66
N ALA A 628 -17.07 21.24 10.06
CA ALA A 628 -18.42 21.29 10.66
C ALA A 628 -18.52 20.39 11.90
N ILE A 629 -17.90 19.22 11.84
CA ILE A 629 -17.76 18.26 12.92
C ILE A 629 -16.28 17.82 12.98
N ASP A 630 -15.64 17.97 14.14
CA ASP A 630 -14.25 17.60 14.37
C ASP A 630 -14.14 16.56 15.50
N ILE A 631 -13.58 15.39 15.20
CA ILE A 631 -13.58 14.23 16.09
C ILE A 631 -12.14 13.73 16.20
N ASN A 632 -11.55 13.87 17.39
CA ASN A 632 -10.11 13.79 17.59
C ASN A 632 -9.78 13.19 18.96
N GLY A 633 -9.53 11.88 19.00
CA GLY A 633 -9.41 11.09 20.23
C GLY A 633 -8.30 11.55 21.18
N GLU A 634 -8.66 11.82 22.43
CA GLU A 634 -7.72 12.08 23.51
C GLU A 634 -7.29 10.79 24.24
N ASN A 635 -5.98 10.57 24.32
CA ASN A 635 -5.30 9.40 24.91
C ASN A 635 -5.38 8.10 24.08
N ASP A 636 -4.24 7.69 23.50
CA ASP A 636 -4.07 6.51 22.64
C ASP A 636 -4.40 5.15 23.30
N VAL A 637 -4.68 5.13 24.60
CA VAL A 637 -5.15 3.94 25.35
C VAL A 637 -6.68 3.76 25.23
N VAL A 638 -7.42 4.77 24.79
CA VAL A 638 -8.88 4.76 24.73
C VAL A 638 -9.36 4.32 23.34
N ASN A 639 -10.19 3.28 23.27
CA ASN A 639 -10.88 2.92 22.03
C ASN A 639 -12.04 3.91 21.79
N HIS A 640 -11.77 4.99 21.07
CA HIS A 640 -12.77 5.98 20.73
C HIS A 640 -13.71 5.49 19.62
N GLN A 641 -15.01 5.73 19.79
CA GLN A 641 -16.05 5.17 18.93
C GLN A 641 -17.03 6.24 18.40
N LEU A 642 -17.33 6.19 17.10
CA LEU A 642 -18.38 6.99 16.45
C LEU A 642 -19.38 6.06 15.76
N LEU A 643 -20.65 6.10 16.16
CA LEU A 643 -21.76 5.53 15.37
C LEU A 643 -22.55 6.66 14.71
N THR A 644 -22.83 6.51 13.42
CA THR A 644 -23.70 7.40 12.64
C THR A 644 -24.69 6.57 11.83
N GLU A 645 -25.99 6.74 12.10
CA GLU A 645 -27.07 5.98 11.47
C GLU A 645 -28.20 6.90 10.97
N ASP A 646 -28.77 6.60 9.81
CA ASP A 646 -29.91 7.30 9.19
C ASP A 646 -29.75 8.84 9.08
N SER A 647 -28.51 9.34 9.07
CA SER A 647 -28.19 10.78 9.23
C SER A 647 -27.87 11.47 7.89
N THR A 648 -28.09 12.78 7.81
CA THR A 648 -27.92 13.59 6.58
C THR A 648 -27.08 14.84 6.84
N PHE A 649 -25.95 14.92 6.18
CA PHE A 649 -24.95 15.99 6.28
C PHE A 649 -24.95 16.84 5.02
N GLN A 650 -25.21 18.14 5.13
CA GLN A 650 -25.32 19.03 3.97
C GLN A 650 -24.31 20.19 4.01
N GLN A 651 -23.73 20.52 2.86
CA GLN A 651 -22.77 21.61 2.70
C GLN A 651 -23.08 22.47 1.48
N TRP A 652 -22.64 23.73 1.47
CA TRP A 652 -22.76 24.61 0.29
C TRP A 652 -21.59 24.42 -0.68
N ASN A 653 -21.87 24.35 -1.97
CA ASN A 653 -20.87 24.11 -3.03
C ASN A 653 -20.15 25.35 -3.58
N ASP A 654 -20.59 26.57 -3.21
CA ASP A 654 -20.35 27.81 -3.99
C ASP A 654 -19.39 28.80 -3.29
N ILE A 655 -18.58 28.34 -2.31
CA ILE A 655 -17.82 29.18 -1.37
C ILE A 655 -16.38 28.63 -1.15
N ASN A 656 -15.39 29.53 -1.09
CA ASN A 656 -13.96 29.19 -0.97
C ASN A 656 -13.56 28.74 0.45
N GLY A 657 -13.93 27.54 0.87
CA GLY A 657 -13.57 26.95 2.16
C GLY A 657 -13.04 25.53 2.01
N GLY A 658 -11.74 25.37 1.69
CA GLY A 658 -11.10 24.07 1.46
C GLY A 658 -10.83 23.26 2.73
N LYS A 659 -11.88 22.99 3.51
CA LYS A 659 -11.87 22.22 4.76
C LYS A 659 -12.95 21.13 4.71
N SER A 660 -12.73 20.07 5.47
CA SER A 660 -13.66 18.94 5.52
C SER A 660 -14.96 19.30 6.25
N TYR A 661 -16.05 18.69 5.81
CA TYR A 661 -17.29 18.68 6.57
C TYR A 661 -17.11 17.89 7.88
N LEU A 662 -16.54 16.68 7.79
CA LEU A 662 -16.25 15.80 8.92
C LEU A 662 -14.76 15.41 8.94
N ASN A 663 -14.12 15.54 10.09
CA ASN A 663 -12.75 15.11 10.33
C ASN A 663 -12.71 14.04 11.42
N LEU A 664 -12.01 12.93 11.16
CA LEU A 664 -11.84 11.80 12.09
C LEU A 664 -10.36 11.54 12.35
N ASN A 665 -9.94 11.66 13.61
CA ASN A 665 -8.60 11.31 14.08
C ASN A 665 -8.66 10.44 15.35
N LYS A 666 -7.90 9.33 15.37
CA LYS A 666 -7.86 8.34 16.46
C LYS A 666 -9.21 7.69 16.84
N PHE A 667 -10.13 7.51 15.90
CA PHE A 667 -11.46 6.95 16.13
C PHE A 667 -11.75 5.68 15.31
N THR A 668 -12.60 4.80 15.87
CA THR A 668 -13.31 3.75 15.11
C THR A 668 -14.71 4.27 14.77
N ALA A 669 -15.01 4.46 13.49
CA ALA A 669 -16.25 5.07 13.01
C ALA A 669 -17.07 4.12 12.13
N VAL A 670 -18.40 4.09 12.36
CA VAL A 670 -19.38 3.31 11.60
C VAL A 670 -20.45 4.26 11.04
N PHE A 671 -20.61 4.25 9.72
CA PHE A 671 -21.60 5.04 9.00
C PHE A 671 -22.61 4.13 8.29
N LYS A 672 -23.90 4.28 8.62
CA LYS A 672 -25.00 3.43 8.16
C LYS A 672 -26.14 4.26 7.60
N ASN A 673 -26.66 3.88 6.43
CA ASN A 673 -27.81 4.51 5.74
C ASN A 673 -27.70 6.04 5.51
N SER A 674 -26.50 6.62 5.66
CA SER A 674 -26.32 8.06 5.84
C SER A 674 -25.94 8.79 4.55
N HIS A 675 -26.22 10.08 4.47
CA HIS A 675 -26.12 10.88 3.25
C HIS A 675 -25.20 12.09 3.44
N PHE A 676 -24.20 12.25 2.56
CA PHE A 676 -23.35 13.45 2.46
C PHE A 676 -23.70 14.18 1.17
N GLN A 677 -24.28 15.38 1.26
CA GLN A 677 -24.87 16.09 0.12
C GLN A 677 -24.36 17.52 -0.06
N GLY A 678 -23.83 17.82 -1.24
CA GLY A 678 -23.53 19.19 -1.66
C GLY A 678 -24.75 19.89 -2.25
N VAL A 679 -25.00 21.13 -1.79
CA VAL A 679 -26.14 21.97 -2.16
C VAL A 679 -25.66 23.19 -2.93
N ASP A 680 -26.27 23.43 -4.10
CA ASP A 680 -25.92 24.52 -5.00
C ASP A 680 -26.71 25.79 -4.65
N LEU A 681 -26.03 26.88 -4.26
CA LEU A 681 -26.68 28.16 -3.88
C LEU A 681 -27.53 28.80 -5.00
N ASN A 682 -27.35 28.42 -6.26
CA ASN A 682 -27.87 29.16 -7.42
C ASN A 682 -28.47 28.29 -8.53
N ALA A 683 -29.56 27.56 -8.22
CA ALA A 683 -30.47 27.06 -9.25
C ALA A 683 -31.27 28.18 -9.98
N VAL A 684 -31.16 29.44 -9.53
CA VAL A 684 -31.99 30.58 -9.99
C VAL A 684 -31.18 31.68 -10.70
N ASN A 685 -29.89 31.86 -10.39
CA ASN A 685 -29.05 32.91 -11.00
C ASN A 685 -27.73 32.36 -11.57
N ALA A 686 -27.79 31.85 -12.81
CA ALA A 686 -26.65 31.35 -13.57
C ALA A 686 -25.72 32.46 -14.12
N ASN A 687 -25.25 33.36 -13.24
CA ASN A 687 -24.27 34.42 -13.55
C ASN A 687 -23.45 34.79 -12.29
N LYS A 688 -22.39 34.03 -12.00
CA LYS A 688 -21.33 34.43 -11.06
C LYS A 688 -19.98 34.57 -11.79
N GLN A 689 -19.04 35.24 -11.13
CA GLN A 689 -17.95 35.96 -11.79
C GLN A 689 -16.78 35.07 -12.23
N ARG A 690 -16.22 35.36 -13.41
CA ARG A 690 -15.00 34.71 -13.92
C ARG A 690 -13.78 35.14 -13.10
N ILE A 691 -13.09 34.17 -12.50
CA ILE A 691 -11.76 34.37 -11.93
C ILE A 691 -10.73 34.02 -13.01
N ASN A 692 -10.03 35.03 -13.55
CA ASN A 692 -9.05 34.86 -14.62
C ASN A 692 -7.71 34.27 -14.11
N ALA A 693 -7.75 33.05 -13.56
CA ALA A 693 -6.60 32.32 -13.06
C ALA A 693 -6.35 31.06 -13.91
N VAL A 694 -5.43 31.15 -14.88
CA VAL A 694 -5.02 30.02 -15.71
C VAL A 694 -4.00 29.17 -14.94
N THR A 695 -4.48 28.34 -14.03
CA THR A 695 -3.68 27.30 -13.36
C THR A 695 -3.46 26.09 -14.27
N LYS A 696 -2.34 25.36 -14.08
CA LYS A 696 -2.15 24.05 -14.71
C LYS A 696 -3.12 23.07 -14.08
N GLN A 697 -4.15 22.68 -14.82
CA GLN A 697 -5.08 21.63 -14.41
C GLN A 697 -4.32 20.30 -14.25
N THR A 698 -4.51 19.66 -13.11
CA THR A 698 -3.96 18.35 -12.74
C THR A 698 -5.08 17.54 -12.07
N CYS A 699 -5.00 16.21 -12.11
CA CYS A 699 -5.89 15.35 -11.29
C CYS A 699 -5.30 15.08 -9.90
N ASP A 700 -4.64 16.10 -9.34
CA ASP A 700 -4.09 16.10 -7.99
C ASP A 700 -4.93 17.02 -7.10
N TRP A 701 -5.91 16.39 -6.45
CA TRP A 701 -6.70 16.97 -5.37
C TRP A 701 -6.17 16.49 -4.00
N ASN A 702 -6.38 17.32 -2.99
CA ASN A 702 -6.05 17.05 -1.57
C ASN A 702 -7.23 17.33 -0.61
N THR A 703 -8.36 17.83 -1.12
CA THR A 703 -9.58 18.12 -0.35
C THR A 703 -10.55 16.93 -0.36
N ALA A 704 -11.29 16.78 0.73
CA ALA A 704 -12.41 15.86 0.86
C ALA A 704 -13.42 16.39 1.89
N SER A 705 -14.67 15.95 1.76
CA SER A 705 -15.76 16.28 2.67
C SER A 705 -15.69 15.42 3.95
N VAL A 706 -15.22 14.17 3.84
CA VAL A 706 -14.84 13.32 4.99
C VAL A 706 -13.33 13.07 4.97
N ASN A 707 -12.63 13.48 6.03
CA ASN A 707 -11.22 13.17 6.27
C ASN A 707 -11.09 12.08 7.34
N ILE A 708 -10.17 11.14 7.12
CA ILE A 708 -9.84 10.04 8.04
C ILE A 708 -8.31 9.98 8.17
N ASP A 709 -7.79 10.19 9.37
CA ASP A 709 -6.37 10.07 9.73
C ASP A 709 -6.23 9.23 11.02
N ASN A 710 -5.25 8.34 11.11
CA ASN A 710 -5.01 7.43 12.26
C ASN A 710 -6.29 6.73 12.79
N SER A 711 -7.24 6.42 11.91
CA SER A 711 -8.62 6.04 12.25
C SER A 711 -9.14 4.93 11.34
N THR A 712 -10.14 4.19 11.82
CA THR A 712 -10.83 3.14 11.06
C THR A 712 -12.26 3.58 10.72
N GLY A 713 -12.58 3.75 9.44
CA GLY A 713 -13.93 4.11 8.97
C GLY A 713 -14.62 2.98 8.20
N TYR A 714 -15.79 2.55 8.66
CA TYR A 714 -16.63 1.54 8.01
C TYR A 714 -17.92 2.16 7.48
N PHE A 715 -18.23 1.94 6.20
CA PHE A 715 -19.34 2.59 5.49
C PHE A 715 -20.27 1.54 4.86
N ASP A 716 -21.54 1.50 5.27
CA ASP A 716 -22.61 0.68 4.70
C ASP A 716 -23.82 1.54 4.29
N LYS A 717 -24.29 1.40 3.04
CA LYS A 717 -25.42 2.16 2.45
C LYS A 717 -25.25 3.68 2.53
N VAL A 718 -24.00 4.16 2.61
CA VAL A 718 -23.68 5.59 2.66
C VAL A 718 -23.69 6.18 1.24
N THR A 719 -24.32 7.34 1.09
CA THR A 719 -24.44 8.03 -0.20
C THR A 719 -23.69 9.36 -0.17
N PHE A 720 -22.65 9.48 -1.00
CA PHE A 720 -21.95 10.73 -1.27
C PHE A 720 -22.50 11.35 -2.56
N ASN A 721 -23.09 12.55 -2.52
CA ASN A 721 -23.79 13.13 -3.66
C ASN A 721 -23.51 14.62 -3.84
N ASN A 722 -23.15 15.02 -5.07
CA ASN A 722 -23.11 16.42 -5.50
C ASN A 722 -22.17 17.34 -4.68
N LEU A 723 -21.20 16.79 -3.95
CA LEU A 723 -20.24 17.54 -3.15
C LEU A 723 -19.34 18.40 -4.06
N GLY A 724 -19.17 19.67 -3.71
CA GLY A 724 -18.26 20.60 -4.41
C GLY A 724 -16.78 20.29 -4.16
N GLU A 725 -16.46 19.91 -2.93
CA GLU A 725 -15.17 19.31 -2.54
C GLU A 725 -15.16 17.79 -2.79
N GLY A 726 -14.00 17.14 -2.61
CA GLY A 726 -13.89 15.69 -2.75
C GLY A 726 -14.80 14.90 -1.79
N ALA A 727 -14.96 13.59 -2.02
CA ALA A 727 -15.84 12.76 -1.20
C ALA A 727 -15.13 12.29 0.09
N LEU A 728 -13.99 11.61 -0.04
CA LEU A 728 -13.31 10.91 1.05
C LEU A 728 -11.78 11.04 0.95
N LYS A 729 -11.12 11.28 2.07
CA LYS A 729 -9.65 11.17 2.21
C LYS A 729 -9.31 10.09 3.23
N VAL A 730 -8.49 9.13 2.80
CA VAL A 730 -7.84 8.13 3.65
C VAL A 730 -6.38 8.57 3.81
N GLY A 731 -6.11 9.26 4.91
CA GLY A 731 -4.84 9.91 5.22
C GLY A 731 -3.82 9.01 5.92
N ASN A 732 -2.95 9.60 6.73
CA ASN A 732 -1.84 8.91 7.38
C ASN A 732 -2.34 7.83 8.34
N ASN A 733 -1.83 6.60 8.21
CA ASN A 733 -2.23 5.45 9.04
C ASN A 733 -3.75 5.22 9.12
N ALA A 734 -4.49 5.59 8.07
CA ALA A 734 -5.95 5.50 8.03
C ALA A 734 -6.44 4.24 7.30
N ILE A 735 -7.55 3.69 7.78
CA ILE A 735 -8.16 2.45 7.28
C ILE A 735 -9.62 2.75 6.91
N ALA A 736 -10.02 2.45 5.67
CA ALA A 736 -11.39 2.63 5.20
C ALA A 736 -11.97 1.36 4.56
N THR A 737 -13.17 0.96 4.98
CA THR A 737 -13.98 -0.07 4.32
C THR A 737 -15.24 0.55 3.71
N LEU A 738 -15.36 0.46 2.38
CA LEU A 738 -16.54 0.86 1.61
C LEU A 738 -17.25 -0.40 1.10
N LYS A 739 -18.43 -0.71 1.65
CA LYS A 739 -19.24 -1.84 1.18
C LYS A 739 -19.85 -1.54 -0.21
N GLU A 740 -20.25 -2.59 -0.94
CA GLU A 740 -20.90 -2.48 -2.26
C GLU A 740 -22.21 -1.64 -2.27
N SER A 741 -22.78 -1.43 -1.09
CA SER A 741 -23.95 -0.62 -0.80
C SER A 741 -23.66 0.89 -0.79
N VAL A 742 -22.40 1.30 -0.55
CA VAL A 742 -21.94 2.69 -0.62
C VAL A 742 -22.04 3.20 -2.05
N GLN A 743 -22.43 4.46 -2.23
CA GLN A 743 -22.74 5.03 -3.54
C GLN A 743 -22.15 6.44 -3.71
N PHE A 744 -21.46 6.67 -4.83
CA PHE A 744 -20.91 7.98 -5.19
C PHE A 744 -21.64 8.58 -6.40
N TYR A 745 -22.36 9.69 -6.19
CA TYR A 745 -23.14 10.41 -7.20
C TYR A 745 -22.64 11.83 -7.45
N ARG A 746 -23.02 12.38 -8.60
CA ARG A 746 -22.79 13.78 -8.99
C ARG A 746 -23.89 14.18 -9.97
N LYS A 747 -24.48 15.36 -9.79
CA LYS A 747 -25.35 15.99 -10.79
C LYS A 747 -24.45 16.72 -11.79
N TYR A 748 -24.64 16.52 -13.08
CA TYR A 748 -23.80 17.16 -14.11
C TYR A 748 -24.15 18.65 -14.31
N PRO A 749 -23.19 19.58 -14.23
CA PRO A 749 -23.27 20.87 -14.89
C PRO A 749 -22.50 20.81 -16.22
N ILE A 750 -23.19 20.58 -17.34
CA ILE A 750 -22.57 20.65 -18.68
C ILE A 750 -23.04 21.92 -19.43
N GLN A 751 -22.07 22.81 -19.68
CA GLN A 751 -21.89 23.78 -20.79
C GLN A 751 -21.43 25.16 -20.25
N GLY A 752 -20.19 25.60 -20.54
CA GLY A 752 -19.81 26.95 -20.07
C GLY A 752 -18.40 27.56 -20.22
N THR A 753 -17.45 26.99 -20.96
CA THR A 753 -16.19 27.68 -21.42
C THR A 753 -15.15 28.18 -20.40
N ASP A 754 -15.39 28.28 -19.09
CA ASP A 754 -14.35 28.51 -18.07
C ASP A 754 -14.23 27.26 -17.16
N ALA A 755 -13.49 26.25 -17.63
CA ALA A 755 -13.50 24.88 -17.09
C ALA A 755 -12.65 24.66 -15.82
N SER A 756 -12.39 25.70 -15.01
CA SER A 756 -11.45 25.65 -13.88
C SER A 756 -11.97 24.97 -12.60
N GLN A 757 -13.19 24.40 -12.61
CA GLN A 757 -13.84 23.76 -11.46
C GLN A 757 -14.43 22.37 -11.82
N LEU A 758 -13.63 21.54 -12.49
CA LEU A 758 -13.89 20.10 -12.52
C LEU A 758 -13.33 19.46 -11.25
N THR A 759 -14.11 19.46 -10.17
CA THR A 759 -13.97 18.53 -9.05
C THR A 759 -14.84 17.28 -9.31
N PRO A 760 -14.26 16.14 -9.71
CA PRO A 760 -14.97 14.87 -9.81
C PRO A 760 -15.11 14.19 -8.44
N ARG A 761 -15.53 12.90 -8.44
CA ARG A 761 -15.94 12.14 -7.25
C ARG A 761 -14.74 11.62 -6.48
N ASN A 762 -13.97 12.55 -5.94
CA ASN A 762 -12.61 12.34 -5.53
C ASN A 762 -12.48 11.50 -4.25
N ILE A 763 -11.75 10.38 -4.34
CA ILE A 763 -11.11 9.73 -3.19
C ILE A 763 -9.62 10.07 -3.20
N VAL A 764 -9.06 10.44 -2.04
CA VAL A 764 -7.61 10.51 -1.79
C VAL A 764 -7.20 9.32 -0.95
N CYS A 765 -6.04 8.72 -1.24
CA CYS A 765 -5.44 7.70 -0.38
C CYS A 765 -3.92 7.88 -0.30
N GLY A 766 -3.37 7.98 0.92
CA GLY A 766 -1.92 7.90 1.19
C GLY A 766 -1.05 9.12 0.85
N LYS A 767 -1.60 10.25 0.40
CA LYS A 767 -0.79 11.37 -0.13
C LYS A 767 -0.01 12.21 0.89
N ASP A 768 -0.37 12.18 2.17
CA ASP A 768 0.09 13.15 3.18
C ASP A 768 0.64 12.48 4.47
N GLY A 769 1.26 11.30 4.36
CA GLY A 769 1.67 10.50 5.54
C GLY A 769 2.95 9.70 5.38
N ASP A 770 3.63 9.46 6.51
CA ASP A 770 4.80 8.57 6.64
C ASP A 770 4.39 7.09 6.88
N LEU A 771 3.11 6.83 7.18
CA LEU A 771 2.57 5.51 7.49
C LEU A 771 1.49 5.07 6.49
N PRO A 772 1.49 3.80 6.05
CA PRO A 772 0.65 3.32 4.95
C PRO A 772 -0.85 3.37 5.30
N SER A 773 -1.61 3.96 4.38
CA SER A 773 -3.07 3.98 4.39
C SER A 773 -3.65 2.73 3.72
N GLN A 774 -4.90 2.38 4.04
CA GLN A 774 -5.58 1.20 3.48
C GLN A 774 -7.02 1.50 3.07
N LEU A 775 -7.38 1.07 1.86
CA LEU A 775 -8.73 1.22 1.30
C LEU A 775 -9.25 -0.14 0.80
N LEU A 776 -10.24 -0.70 1.50
CA LEU A 776 -11.07 -1.79 1.01
C LEU A 776 -12.32 -1.21 0.35
N ALA A 777 -12.50 -1.44 -0.93
CA ALA A 777 -13.68 -0.97 -1.65
C ALA A 777 -14.06 -1.90 -2.82
N GLU A 778 -15.35 -1.92 -3.14
CA GLU A 778 -15.87 -2.66 -4.29
C GLU A 778 -16.09 -1.75 -5.49
N SER A 779 -15.77 -2.25 -6.69
CA SER A 779 -15.97 -1.50 -7.93
C SER A 779 -17.44 -1.18 -8.23
N SER A 780 -18.37 -1.89 -7.59
CA SER A 780 -19.81 -1.69 -7.64
C SER A 780 -20.32 -0.45 -6.90
N SER A 781 -19.53 0.14 -5.99
CA SER A 781 -19.88 1.35 -5.25
C SER A 781 -19.84 2.62 -6.14
N PHE A 782 -19.12 2.55 -7.26
CA PHE A 782 -18.92 3.65 -8.20
C PHE A 782 -19.96 3.57 -9.34
N LYS A 783 -21.14 4.19 -9.15
CA LYS A 783 -22.26 4.15 -10.11
C LYS A 783 -22.50 5.51 -10.77
N GLU A 784 -22.79 5.52 -12.07
CA GLU A 784 -23.18 6.75 -12.78
C GLU A 784 -24.61 7.16 -12.40
N ALA A 785 -24.95 8.45 -12.52
CA ALA A 785 -26.32 8.89 -12.26
C ALA A 785 -27.23 8.51 -13.44
N GLY A 786 -28.51 8.26 -13.18
CA GLY A 786 -29.53 8.08 -14.22
C GLY A 786 -29.65 9.30 -15.13
N THR A 787 -30.18 9.13 -16.34
CA THR A 787 -30.42 10.23 -17.29
C THR A 787 -31.51 11.21 -16.85
N ASP A 788 -32.28 10.83 -15.83
CA ASP A 788 -33.24 11.62 -15.06
C ASP A 788 -32.62 12.30 -13.82
N GLY A 789 -31.35 12.01 -13.52
CA GLY A 789 -30.67 12.44 -12.29
C GLY A 789 -30.91 11.51 -11.09
N SER A 790 -31.58 10.37 -11.25
CA SER A 790 -31.82 9.40 -10.18
C SER A 790 -30.53 8.72 -9.73
N SER A 791 -30.39 8.49 -8.42
CA SER A 791 -29.38 7.61 -7.84
C SER A 791 -29.68 6.13 -8.10
N THR A 792 -30.97 5.77 -8.19
CA THR A 792 -31.40 4.36 -8.26
C THR A 792 -31.28 3.78 -9.67
N GLY A 793 -30.48 2.72 -9.81
CA GLY A 793 -30.38 1.91 -11.04
C GLY A 793 -29.27 2.28 -12.03
N GLY A 794 -28.38 3.21 -11.69
CA GLY A 794 -27.25 3.59 -12.54
C GLY A 794 -26.21 2.47 -12.78
N SER A 795 -25.60 2.45 -13.96
CA SER A 795 -24.52 1.52 -14.31
C SER A 795 -23.22 1.81 -13.55
N ILE A 796 -22.41 0.77 -13.32
CA ILE A 796 -21.05 0.93 -12.77
C ILE A 796 -20.23 1.82 -13.71
N SER A 797 -19.57 2.83 -13.16
CA SER A 797 -18.72 3.74 -13.92
C SER A 797 -17.36 3.12 -14.24
N LYS A 798 -16.84 3.46 -15.41
CA LYS A 798 -15.46 3.20 -15.84
C LYS A 798 -14.44 4.14 -15.20
N ASN A 799 -14.89 5.20 -14.52
CA ASN A 799 -14.04 6.22 -13.92
C ASN A 799 -14.28 6.21 -12.40
N LYS A 800 -13.34 5.66 -11.62
CA LYS A 800 -13.48 5.55 -10.16
C LYS A 800 -13.10 6.85 -9.43
N TRP A 801 -12.29 7.70 -10.05
CA TRP A 801 -11.82 8.99 -9.51
C TRP A 801 -11.09 8.86 -8.17
N ILE A 802 -10.17 7.91 -8.08
CA ILE A 802 -9.34 7.64 -6.90
C ILE A 802 -7.89 8.03 -7.20
N SER A 803 -7.35 8.96 -6.42
CA SER A 803 -5.95 9.40 -6.48
C SER A 803 -5.23 8.81 -5.28
N ALA A 804 -4.58 7.67 -5.50
CA ALA A 804 -3.86 6.91 -4.49
C ALA A 804 -2.35 7.00 -4.73
N ASP A 805 -1.58 7.21 -3.66
CA ASP A 805 -0.14 6.97 -3.67
C ASP A 805 0.12 5.46 -3.61
N LYS A 806 0.73 4.88 -4.65
CA LYS A 806 1.03 3.44 -4.71
C LYS A 806 2.02 2.96 -3.63
N ASP A 807 2.86 3.85 -3.10
CA ASP A 807 3.89 3.50 -2.13
C ASP A 807 3.35 3.68 -0.69
N ASN A 808 2.29 4.48 -0.49
CA ASN A 808 1.67 4.81 0.80
C ASN A 808 0.15 4.48 0.91
N CYS A 809 -0.46 3.82 -0.07
CA CYS A 809 -1.86 3.35 -0.05
C CYS A 809 -2.01 1.93 -0.59
N LYS A 810 -2.59 1.05 0.23
CA LYS A 810 -2.90 -0.35 -0.08
C LYS A 810 -4.39 -0.51 -0.39
N ILE A 811 -4.71 -0.73 -1.66
CA ILE A 811 -6.09 -0.94 -2.13
C ILE A 811 -6.43 -2.43 -2.17
N THR A 812 -7.64 -2.78 -1.71
CA THR A 812 -8.17 -4.16 -1.63
C THR A 812 -9.67 -4.19 -1.97
N GLY A 813 -10.27 -5.38 -2.13
CA GLY A 813 -11.61 -5.56 -2.73
C GLY A 813 -11.55 -5.58 -4.26
N THR A 814 -12.69 -5.70 -4.95
CA THR A 814 -12.72 -5.73 -6.44
C THR A 814 -12.22 -4.45 -7.08
N LEU A 815 -12.14 -3.34 -6.34
CA LEU A 815 -11.46 -2.13 -6.80
C LEU A 815 -9.98 -2.38 -7.13
N ASN A 816 -9.31 -3.31 -6.45
CA ASN A 816 -7.93 -3.68 -6.76
C ASN A 816 -7.81 -4.41 -8.12
N ASP A 817 -8.88 -4.99 -8.65
CA ASP A 817 -8.84 -5.64 -9.97
C ASP A 817 -8.98 -4.65 -11.13
N GLU A 818 -9.30 -3.38 -10.85
CA GLU A 818 -9.41 -2.32 -11.86
C GLU A 818 -8.04 -1.93 -12.43
N LYS A 819 -7.96 -1.84 -13.76
CA LYS A 819 -6.75 -1.44 -14.47
C LYS A 819 -6.41 0.06 -14.28
N TYR A 820 -7.43 0.90 -14.12
CA TYR A 820 -7.30 2.35 -13.97
C TYR A 820 -8.18 2.86 -12.83
N LEU A 821 -7.59 3.61 -11.89
CA LEU A 821 -8.27 4.12 -10.70
C LEU A 821 -8.78 5.56 -10.84
N LEU A 822 -8.17 6.36 -11.70
CA LEU A 822 -8.60 7.74 -11.96
C LEU A 822 -9.76 7.76 -12.98
N PHE A 823 -9.47 7.46 -14.24
CA PHE A 823 -10.43 7.41 -15.34
C PHE A 823 -9.97 6.45 -16.44
N THR A 824 -10.91 5.99 -17.27
CA THR A 824 -10.64 5.16 -18.46
C THR A 824 -10.84 5.99 -19.74
N PRO A 825 -9.82 6.13 -20.62
CA PRO A 825 -9.88 6.96 -21.81
C PRO A 825 -10.45 6.18 -23.00
N GLU A 826 -11.66 6.55 -23.44
CA GLU A 826 -12.28 6.01 -24.65
C GLU A 826 -11.73 6.69 -25.90
N ILE A 827 -10.76 6.08 -26.58
CA ILE A 827 -10.19 6.61 -27.83
C ILE A 827 -11.04 6.19 -29.03
N GLN A 828 -11.46 7.16 -29.83
CA GLN A 828 -12.14 6.94 -31.10
C GLN A 828 -11.13 6.92 -32.26
N SER A 829 -10.23 7.90 -32.34
CA SER A 829 -9.22 7.97 -33.40
C SER A 829 -8.03 8.85 -33.05
N ILE A 830 -6.86 8.46 -33.54
CA ILE A 830 -5.65 9.30 -33.61
C ILE A 830 -5.23 9.49 -35.08
N THR A 831 -4.85 10.71 -35.45
CA THR A 831 -4.11 10.98 -36.69
C THR A 831 -2.80 11.71 -36.39
N ALA A 832 -1.72 11.38 -37.10
CA ALA A 832 -0.41 12.00 -36.90
C ALA A 832 0.20 12.37 -38.25
N LYS A 833 0.73 13.59 -38.36
CA LYS A 833 1.23 14.16 -39.62
C LYS A 833 2.52 14.92 -39.37
N GLY A 834 3.46 14.85 -40.31
CA GLY A 834 4.64 15.72 -40.28
C GLY A 834 4.22 17.17 -40.43
N ASN A 835 4.70 18.05 -39.56
CA ASN A 835 4.40 19.48 -39.57
C ASN A 835 4.87 20.17 -40.88
N ASN A 836 4.48 21.44 -41.08
CA ASN A 836 4.75 22.17 -42.33
C ASN A 836 6.24 22.15 -42.75
N ASP A 837 7.16 22.30 -41.80
CA ASP A 837 8.61 22.28 -42.04
C ASP A 837 9.21 20.85 -42.14
N LYS A 838 8.42 19.83 -41.76
CA LYS A 838 8.79 18.41 -41.66
C LYS A 838 9.94 18.16 -40.69
N THR A 839 9.88 18.83 -39.55
CA THR A 839 10.82 18.76 -38.43
C THR A 839 10.16 18.12 -37.21
N GLY A 840 8.88 18.45 -36.95
CA GLY A 840 8.05 17.87 -35.89
C GLY A 840 6.83 17.10 -36.41
N ILE A 841 6.00 16.62 -35.48
CA ILE A 841 4.76 15.88 -35.72
C ILE A 841 3.60 16.65 -35.10
N ASP A 842 2.54 16.89 -35.88
CA ASP A 842 1.25 17.35 -35.40
C ASP A 842 0.32 16.12 -35.24
N VAL A 843 -0.35 16.03 -34.09
CA VAL A 843 -1.21 14.91 -33.68
C VAL A 843 -2.60 15.43 -33.33
N GLU A 844 -3.63 14.80 -33.91
CA GLU A 844 -5.04 15.05 -33.60
C GLU A 844 -5.61 13.79 -32.94
N LEU A 845 -6.12 13.92 -31.71
CA LEU A 845 -6.72 12.83 -30.93
C LEU A 845 -8.21 13.13 -30.69
N LYS A 846 -9.07 12.12 -30.85
CA LYS A 846 -10.51 12.18 -30.58
C LYS A 846 -10.97 10.99 -29.75
N GLY A 847 -11.88 11.25 -28.81
CA GLY A 847 -12.34 10.30 -27.81
C GLY A 847 -13.66 10.73 -27.16
N LYS A 848 -13.99 10.16 -25.99
CA LYS A 848 -15.11 10.62 -25.13
C LYS A 848 -14.71 10.92 -23.67
N SER A 849 -13.45 10.68 -23.32
CA SER A 849 -12.96 10.65 -21.93
C SER A 849 -11.49 11.11 -21.93
N LEU A 850 -11.22 12.23 -22.61
CA LEU A 850 -9.88 12.81 -22.73
C LEU A 850 -9.70 13.90 -21.67
N PHE A 851 -9.65 13.50 -20.39
CA PHE A 851 -9.48 14.43 -19.28
C PHE A 851 -8.04 14.98 -19.21
N LYS A 852 -7.91 16.29 -18.97
CA LYS A 852 -6.62 16.99 -18.89
C LYS A 852 -6.01 16.84 -17.49
N CYS A 853 -5.20 15.81 -17.34
CA CYS A 853 -4.93 15.18 -16.03
C CYS A 853 -3.45 14.82 -15.75
N GLY A 854 -2.54 14.99 -16.71
CA GLY A 854 -1.16 14.48 -16.63
C GLY A 854 -0.95 12.98 -16.88
N LYS A 855 -2.02 12.18 -17.02
CA LYS A 855 -1.96 10.69 -17.09
C LYS A 855 -2.13 10.10 -18.49
N LEU A 856 -2.05 10.93 -19.54
CA LEU A 856 -2.07 10.53 -20.95
C LEU A 856 -0.74 10.87 -21.62
N PHE A 857 -0.22 9.93 -22.42
CA PHE A 857 1.08 10.03 -23.07
C PHE A 857 0.97 9.66 -24.55
N LEU A 858 1.81 10.29 -25.39
CA LEU A 858 2.03 9.88 -26.76
C LEU A 858 3.35 9.10 -26.83
N MET A 859 3.29 7.82 -27.17
CA MET A 859 4.46 7.00 -27.51
C MET A 859 4.77 7.18 -28.99
N VAL A 860 5.93 7.72 -29.32
CA VAL A 860 6.46 7.75 -30.69
C VAL A 860 7.50 6.64 -30.85
N SER A 861 7.44 5.89 -31.96
CA SER A 861 8.35 4.77 -32.23
C SER A 861 8.84 4.75 -33.68
N LEU A 862 10.08 4.32 -33.90
CA LEU A 862 10.64 4.07 -35.23
C LEU A 862 10.08 2.78 -35.83
N GLN A 863 9.51 2.88 -37.05
CA GLN A 863 9.14 1.70 -37.81
C GLN A 863 10.40 0.93 -38.26
N PRO A 864 10.48 -0.39 -38.04
CA PRO A 864 11.69 -1.16 -38.30
C PRO A 864 12.07 -1.20 -39.79
N LYS A 865 13.23 -0.64 -40.10
CA LYS A 865 13.99 -0.87 -41.34
C LYS A 865 15.42 -1.33 -41.04
N SER A 866 15.51 -2.47 -40.35
CA SER A 866 16.76 -3.22 -40.14
C SER A 866 17.96 -2.34 -39.73
N SER A 867 17.82 -1.57 -38.65
CA SER A 867 18.97 -1.04 -37.93
C SER A 867 19.86 -2.20 -37.46
N LYS A 868 21.18 -2.01 -37.50
CA LYS A 868 22.19 -3.03 -37.15
C LYS A 868 23.05 -2.66 -35.94
N ASN A 869 22.75 -1.53 -35.29
CA ASN A 869 23.44 -1.02 -34.11
C ASN A 869 22.44 -1.04 -32.94
N ALA A 870 22.93 -1.28 -31.73
CA ALA A 870 22.09 -1.43 -30.53
C ALA A 870 21.83 -0.10 -29.79
N ASP A 871 22.53 0.97 -30.16
CA ASP A 871 22.65 2.21 -29.38
C ASP A 871 21.72 3.36 -29.86
N ASP A 872 20.90 3.12 -30.89
CA ASP A 872 19.93 4.11 -31.40
C ASP A 872 18.63 4.08 -30.59
N ILE A 873 18.15 5.25 -30.14
CA ILE A 873 16.83 5.39 -29.48
C ILE A 873 15.72 4.93 -30.44
N THR A 874 14.99 3.87 -30.07
CA THR A 874 13.94 3.26 -30.90
C THR A 874 12.56 3.86 -30.67
N SER A 875 12.29 4.36 -29.46
CA SER A 875 11.00 4.93 -29.06
C SER A 875 11.16 5.96 -27.93
N LYS A 876 10.17 6.85 -27.78
CA LYS A 876 10.13 7.88 -26.73
C LYS A 876 8.69 8.28 -26.42
N GLU A 877 8.40 8.50 -25.14
CA GLU A 877 7.11 8.97 -24.66
C GLU A 877 7.13 10.49 -24.41
N TYR A 878 5.99 11.13 -24.61
CA TYR A 878 5.77 12.55 -24.40
C TYR A 878 4.47 12.72 -23.59
N PRO A 879 4.47 13.38 -22.42
CA PRO A 879 3.25 13.72 -21.70
C PRO A 879 2.34 14.56 -22.60
N LEU A 880 1.08 14.13 -22.81
CA LEU A 880 0.18 14.76 -23.77
C LEU A 880 -0.07 16.24 -23.43
N GLU A 881 -0.06 16.58 -22.15
CA GLU A 881 -0.23 17.95 -21.66
C GLU A 881 0.94 18.90 -21.99
N ASP A 882 2.18 18.39 -22.09
CA ASP A 882 3.36 19.21 -22.40
C ASP A 882 3.50 19.49 -23.91
N VAL A 883 2.84 18.68 -24.75
CA VAL A 883 2.84 18.83 -26.22
C VAL A 883 1.50 19.32 -26.78
N ALA A 884 0.44 19.41 -25.97
CA ALA A 884 -0.87 19.93 -26.40
C ALA A 884 -0.79 21.41 -26.82
N GLN A 885 -1.34 21.74 -27.99
CA GLN A 885 -1.61 23.12 -28.41
C GLN A 885 -3.00 23.58 -27.93
N THR A 886 -4.01 22.71 -28.05
CA THR A 886 -5.40 22.98 -27.65
C THR A 886 -6.00 21.72 -27.03
N TRP A 887 -6.65 21.88 -25.89
CA TRP A 887 -7.28 20.79 -25.12
C TRP A 887 -8.50 21.38 -24.40
N ASP A 888 -9.46 21.79 -25.21
CA ASP A 888 -10.55 22.68 -24.81
C ASP A 888 -11.88 21.90 -24.65
N SER A 889 -11.84 20.58 -24.84
CA SER A 889 -12.95 19.64 -24.65
C SER A 889 -12.45 18.25 -24.23
N GLU A 890 -13.32 17.46 -23.61
CA GLU A 890 -13.09 16.05 -23.25
C GLU A 890 -13.17 15.09 -24.47
N GLU A 891 -13.55 15.61 -25.64
CA GLU A 891 -13.73 14.86 -26.88
C GLU A 891 -12.53 14.97 -27.84
N SER A 892 -11.70 16.03 -27.74
CA SER A 892 -10.63 16.27 -28.71
C SER A 892 -9.41 17.04 -28.18
N VAL A 893 -8.22 16.60 -28.60
CA VAL A 893 -6.92 17.22 -28.28
C VAL A 893 -6.11 17.39 -29.56
N ILE A 894 -5.42 18.53 -29.69
CA ILE A 894 -4.41 18.75 -30.74
C ILE A 894 -3.07 18.99 -30.06
N ALA A 895 -2.04 18.25 -30.48
CA ALA A 895 -0.69 18.31 -29.92
C ALA A 895 0.38 18.42 -31.02
N THR A 896 1.54 19.01 -30.70
CA THR A 896 2.69 19.09 -31.59
C THR A 896 3.97 18.70 -30.87
N ILE A 897 4.58 17.60 -31.33
CA ILE A 897 5.89 17.14 -30.89
C ILE A 897 6.94 17.83 -31.77
N LYS A 898 7.89 18.53 -31.14
CA LYS A 898 8.96 19.29 -31.83
C LYS A 898 10.09 18.37 -32.30
N GLU A 899 11.02 18.90 -33.10
CA GLU A 899 12.20 18.13 -33.55
C GLU A 899 13.12 17.79 -32.37
N ASP A 900 13.50 16.51 -32.28
CA ASP A 900 14.41 15.99 -31.25
C ASP A 900 15.22 14.76 -31.73
N ASP A 901 15.88 14.07 -30.79
CA ASP A 901 16.74 12.92 -31.09
C ASP A 901 16.00 11.74 -31.77
N LEU A 902 14.68 11.63 -31.63
CA LEU A 902 13.85 10.61 -32.30
C LEU A 902 13.04 11.22 -33.45
N VAL A 903 12.35 12.33 -33.17
CA VAL A 903 11.47 13.04 -34.10
C VAL A 903 12.32 13.94 -34.98
N LYS A 904 12.87 13.38 -36.06
CA LYS A 904 13.75 14.12 -36.99
C LYS A 904 13.51 13.80 -38.46
N LYS A 905 13.73 14.81 -39.29
CA LYS A 905 13.31 14.87 -40.71
C LYS A 905 13.64 13.62 -41.53
N GLY A 906 12.59 12.91 -41.94
CA GLY A 906 12.69 11.78 -42.86
C GLY A 906 12.84 10.40 -42.21
N ALA A 907 12.69 10.28 -40.89
CA ALA A 907 12.39 9.02 -40.23
C ALA A 907 11.04 8.43 -40.70
N LYS A 908 10.79 7.15 -40.39
CA LYS A 908 9.44 6.55 -40.44
C LYS A 908 9.01 6.30 -39.01
N LEU A 909 7.95 6.99 -38.59
CA LEU A 909 7.48 6.99 -37.21
C LEU A 909 6.01 6.54 -37.15
N SER A 910 5.65 5.91 -36.04
CA SER A 910 4.27 5.66 -35.62
C SER A 910 4.04 6.30 -34.25
N VAL A 911 2.81 6.71 -33.97
CA VAL A 911 2.38 7.27 -32.68
C VAL A 911 1.28 6.38 -32.10
N SER A 912 1.36 6.02 -30.82
CA SER A 912 0.24 5.43 -30.07
C SER A 912 -0.05 6.19 -28.78
N VAL A 913 -1.31 6.13 -28.33
CA VAL A 913 -1.74 6.73 -27.07
C VAL A 913 -1.55 5.73 -25.93
N ARG A 914 -0.91 6.18 -24.87
CA ARG A 914 -0.73 5.43 -23.62
C ARG A 914 -1.37 6.15 -22.45
N MET A 915 -1.70 5.37 -21.42
CA MET A 915 -2.19 5.83 -20.13
C MET A 915 -1.38 5.17 -19.01
N GLU A 916 -1.16 5.93 -17.94
CA GLU A 916 -0.67 5.42 -16.66
C GLU A 916 -1.71 4.49 -15.98
N THR A 917 -1.30 3.26 -15.67
CA THR A 917 -2.10 2.29 -14.89
C THR A 917 -1.83 2.42 -13.39
N LYS A 918 -2.62 1.72 -12.55
CA LYS A 918 -2.56 1.84 -11.08
C LYS A 918 -1.19 1.55 -10.44
N ASP A 919 -0.29 0.89 -11.16
CA ASP A 919 1.08 0.52 -10.78
C ASP A 919 2.13 1.60 -11.17
N GLY A 920 1.71 2.65 -11.89
CA GLY A 920 2.59 3.65 -12.48
C GLY A 920 3.25 3.23 -13.79
N SER A 921 2.84 2.12 -14.41
CA SER A 921 3.33 1.73 -15.75
C SER A 921 2.46 2.31 -16.88
N HIS A 922 2.99 2.37 -18.11
CA HIS A 922 2.31 2.99 -19.25
C HIS A 922 1.79 1.93 -20.24
N SER A 923 0.47 1.71 -20.25
CA SER A 923 -0.21 0.76 -21.14
C SER A 923 -0.94 1.48 -22.29
N GLU A 924 -1.22 0.78 -23.39
CA GLU A 924 -1.98 1.40 -24.50
C GLU A 924 -3.45 1.69 -24.11
N ALA A 925 -3.93 2.85 -24.53
CA ALA A 925 -5.27 3.34 -24.23
C ALA A 925 -6.37 2.57 -24.96
N GLU A 926 -7.55 2.46 -24.35
CA GLU A 926 -8.67 1.67 -24.87
C GLU A 926 -9.35 2.30 -26.08
N VAL A 927 -9.88 1.45 -26.96
CA VAL A 927 -10.43 1.83 -28.26
C VAL A 927 -11.91 1.47 -28.32
N THR A 928 -12.76 2.43 -28.71
CA THR A 928 -14.19 2.19 -28.88
C THR A 928 -14.54 1.79 -30.31
N GLY A 929 -15.10 0.59 -30.50
CA GLY A 929 -15.55 0.10 -31.80
C GLY A 929 -14.40 -0.08 -32.80
N ASP A 930 -14.63 0.26 -34.07
CA ASP A 930 -13.63 0.21 -35.15
C ASP A 930 -12.55 1.33 -35.09
N GLY A 931 -12.35 1.91 -33.91
CA GLY A 931 -11.43 3.03 -33.67
C GLY A 931 -9.95 2.65 -33.74
N LYS A 932 -9.07 3.61 -33.42
CA LYS A 932 -7.61 3.36 -33.31
C LYS A 932 -6.96 4.21 -32.22
N SER A 933 -6.15 3.56 -31.38
CA SER A 933 -5.21 4.17 -30.44
C SER A 933 -3.80 4.40 -31.04
N SER A 934 -3.51 3.87 -32.24
CA SER A 934 -2.22 4.01 -32.92
C SER A 934 -2.32 4.32 -34.41
N THR A 935 -1.32 5.03 -34.96
CA THR A 935 -1.28 5.44 -36.39
C THR A 935 0.13 5.72 -36.89
N ASP A 936 0.30 5.69 -38.22
CA ASP A 936 1.56 6.07 -38.91
C ASP A 936 1.64 7.59 -39.12
N VAL A 937 2.82 8.17 -39.00
CA VAL A 937 3.02 9.61 -39.26
C VAL A 937 3.03 9.88 -40.77
N GLU A 938 1.96 10.48 -41.29
CA GLU A 938 1.85 10.84 -42.70
C GLU A 938 2.83 11.96 -43.08
N GLY A 939 3.33 11.95 -44.32
CA GLY A 939 4.06 13.08 -44.91
C GLY A 939 5.46 13.39 -44.37
N PHE A 940 5.87 12.85 -43.22
CA PHE A 940 7.14 13.14 -42.54
C PHE A 940 8.38 12.48 -43.18
N GLY A 941 8.19 11.36 -43.88
CA GLY A 941 9.27 10.64 -44.57
C GLY A 941 9.95 11.46 -45.67
N LYS A 942 11.20 11.09 -46.02
CA LYS A 942 11.97 11.76 -47.07
C LYS A 942 11.17 11.84 -48.37
N GLY A 943 11.00 13.07 -48.89
CA GLY A 943 10.34 13.31 -50.17
C GLY A 943 11.12 12.68 -51.32
N GLY A 944 10.75 11.45 -51.69
CA GLY A 944 11.21 10.84 -52.92
C GLY A 944 10.81 11.68 -54.12
N LEU A 945 11.63 11.66 -55.18
CA LEU A 945 11.25 12.22 -56.47
C LEU A 945 9.88 11.66 -56.87
N SER A 946 8.92 12.55 -57.12
CA SER A 946 7.53 12.20 -57.47
C SER A 946 7.49 11.08 -58.50
N THR A 947 6.52 10.17 -58.39
CA THR A 947 6.35 9.06 -59.33
C THR A 947 6.32 9.54 -60.79
N GLY A 948 5.78 10.74 -61.05
CA GLY A 948 5.83 11.38 -62.38
C GLY A 948 7.25 11.78 -62.83
N ALA A 949 8.12 12.21 -61.92
CA ALA A 949 9.54 12.47 -62.20
C ALA A 949 10.33 11.17 -62.42
N LEU A 950 10.05 10.12 -61.63
CA LEU A 950 10.67 8.81 -61.81
C LEU A 950 10.27 8.17 -63.15
N ILE A 951 8.97 8.22 -63.49
CA ILE A 951 8.45 7.81 -64.81
C ILE A 951 9.06 8.67 -65.91
N GLY A 952 9.18 9.99 -65.73
CA GLY A 952 9.83 10.89 -66.69
C GLY A 952 11.28 10.49 -66.99
N ILE A 953 12.06 10.16 -65.97
CA ILE A 953 13.45 9.68 -66.11
C ILE A 953 13.49 8.32 -66.83
N ILE A 954 12.61 7.38 -66.48
CA ILE A 954 12.54 6.05 -67.10
C ILE A 954 12.11 6.15 -68.57
N VAL A 955 11.09 6.95 -68.89
CA VAL A 955 10.63 7.19 -70.26
C VAL A 955 11.72 7.87 -71.10
N ALA A 956 12.42 8.88 -70.54
CA ALA A 956 13.55 9.51 -71.23
C ALA A 956 14.68 8.49 -71.53
N ALA A 957 15.03 7.63 -70.56
CA ALA A 957 16.02 6.58 -70.77
C ALA A 957 15.59 5.56 -71.84
N VAL A 958 14.32 5.12 -71.83
CA VAL A 958 13.77 4.20 -72.85
C VAL A 958 13.77 4.85 -74.23
N VAL A 959 13.41 6.13 -74.36
CA VAL A 959 13.47 6.87 -75.63
C VAL A 959 14.91 6.96 -76.14
N VAL A 960 15.89 7.25 -75.27
CA VAL A 960 17.32 7.26 -75.66
C VAL A 960 17.77 5.87 -76.13
N VAL A 961 17.40 4.79 -75.44
CA VAL A 961 17.73 3.42 -75.86
C VAL A 961 17.09 3.08 -77.22
N ILE A 962 15.83 3.46 -77.46
CA ILE A 962 15.15 3.26 -78.75
C ILE A 962 15.87 4.04 -79.86
N VAL A 963 16.26 5.30 -79.63
CA VAL A 963 17.01 6.10 -80.61
C VAL A 963 18.38 5.46 -80.91
N VAL A 964 19.11 4.97 -79.91
CA VAL A 964 20.37 4.26 -80.09
C VAL A 964 20.18 2.96 -80.89
N VAL A 965 19.15 2.16 -80.58
CA VAL A 965 18.82 0.94 -81.33
C VAL A 965 18.44 1.24 -82.78
N VAL A 966 17.66 2.29 -83.04
CA VAL A 966 17.33 2.74 -84.40
C VAL A 966 18.58 3.21 -85.15
N LEU A 967 19.47 3.97 -84.51
CA LEU A 967 20.74 4.40 -85.11
C LEU A 967 21.65 3.20 -85.44
N ILE A 968 21.70 2.18 -84.58
CA ILE A 968 22.43 0.93 -84.84
C ILE A 968 21.81 0.17 -86.02
N ILE A 969 20.48 0.02 -86.07
CA ILE A 969 19.78 -0.65 -87.18
C ILE A 969 20.01 0.09 -88.51
N VAL A 970 19.93 1.42 -88.51
CA VAL A 970 20.23 2.26 -89.68
C VAL A 970 21.69 2.11 -90.10
N CYS A 971 22.64 2.12 -89.17
CA CYS A 971 24.05 1.87 -89.48
C CYS A 971 24.27 0.48 -90.11
N CYS A 972 23.68 -0.58 -89.54
CA CYS A 972 23.74 -1.93 -90.08
C CYS A 972 23.10 -2.05 -91.48
N TYR A 973 21.95 -1.39 -91.70
CA TYR A 973 21.29 -1.36 -93.01
C TYR A 973 22.11 -0.59 -94.07
N CYS A 974 22.73 0.53 -93.69
CA CYS A 974 23.62 1.28 -94.57
C CYS A 974 24.92 0.50 -94.89
N CYS A 975 25.54 -0.14 -93.89
CA CYS A 975 26.76 -0.94 -94.07
C CYS A 975 26.54 -2.18 -94.93
N THR A 976 25.40 -2.86 -94.79
CA THR A 976 25.09 -4.07 -95.59
C THR A 976 24.72 -3.76 -97.05
N LYS A 977 24.28 -2.53 -97.37
CA LYS A 977 23.80 -2.16 -98.72
C LYS A 977 24.84 -1.50 -99.63
N LYS A 978 26.04 -1.17 -99.14
CA LYS A 978 27.13 -0.54 -99.93
C LYS A 978 28.53 -1.12 -99.66
N SER A 979 28.79 -2.34 -100.16
CA SER A 979 30.17 -2.84 -100.32
C SER A 979 30.37 -3.55 -101.67
N LYS A 980 30.28 -2.79 -102.77
CA LYS A 980 30.71 -3.24 -104.11
C LYS A 980 31.07 -2.12 -105.10
N LYS A 981 32.00 -1.23 -104.72
CA LYS A 981 33.05 -0.65 -105.60
C LYS A 981 33.97 0.29 -104.82
N SER A 982 35.18 0.50 -105.35
CA SER A 982 36.31 1.15 -104.69
C SER A 982 36.66 2.53 -105.26
N SER A 983 37.46 3.28 -104.49
CA SER A 983 38.69 3.99 -104.90
C SER A 983 38.78 5.52 -104.75
N SER A 984 39.93 5.92 -104.18
CA SER A 984 40.79 7.08 -104.51
C SER A 984 40.50 8.51 -104.00
N SER A 985 41.56 9.10 -103.40
CA SER A 985 41.97 10.53 -103.32
C SER A 985 40.97 11.56 -102.76
N GLU A 986 41.17 12.29 -101.64
CA GLU A 986 42.33 12.97 -100.99
C GLU A 986 42.49 14.46 -101.38
N LYS A 987 42.88 15.30 -100.39
CA LYS A 987 43.27 16.74 -100.37
C LYS A 987 42.13 17.71 -99.97
N ASN A 988 42.18 18.43 -98.82
CA ASN A 988 43.06 19.53 -98.31
C ASN A 988 42.32 20.90 -98.46
N GLN A 989 42.48 21.95 -97.63
CA GLN A 989 43.36 22.20 -96.47
C GLN A 989 42.81 23.31 -95.51
N SER A 990 43.57 23.56 -94.43
CA SER A 990 43.75 24.79 -93.60
C SER A 990 43.37 26.17 -94.18
N SER A 991 43.14 27.26 -93.43
CA SER A 991 43.30 27.65 -91.99
C SER A 991 42.25 28.75 -91.63
N GLU A 992 42.22 29.55 -90.54
CA GLU A 992 43.04 29.82 -89.33
C GLU A 992 42.10 30.42 -88.25
N GLY A 993 42.29 30.21 -86.94
CA GLY A 993 42.89 31.21 -86.02
C GLY A 993 41.85 32.18 -85.38
N VAL A 994 41.94 32.68 -84.14
CA VAL A 994 42.93 32.53 -83.04
C VAL A 994 42.21 32.69 -81.67
N GLU A 995 42.75 32.00 -80.67
CA GLU A 995 42.75 32.21 -79.20
C GLU A 995 42.51 33.65 -78.60
N MET A 996 42.31 33.88 -77.29
CA MET A 996 42.85 33.18 -76.09
C MET A 996 42.12 33.52 -74.75
N LYS A 997 42.52 32.81 -73.67
CA LYS A 997 42.43 33.10 -72.20
C LYS A 997 41.17 32.63 -71.44
N SER A 998 41.24 32.26 -70.15
CA SER A 998 42.37 31.87 -69.26
C SER A 998 41.85 31.39 -67.88
N ASN A 999 42.55 30.41 -67.27
CA ASN A 999 42.82 30.16 -65.83
C ASN A 999 42.07 30.96 -64.72
N LYS A 1000 41.80 30.43 -63.51
CA LYS A 1000 41.98 29.10 -62.88
C LYS A 1000 41.30 29.12 -61.49
N TRP A 1001 40.79 27.99 -61.03
CA TRP A 1001 41.39 27.24 -59.92
C TRP A 1001 41.46 25.77 -60.35
#